data_AF-A0A3N0YZN6-F1
#
_entry.id   AF-A0A3N0YZN6-F1
#
_cell.length_a   1.000
_cell.length_b   1.000
_cell.length_c   1.000
_cell.angle_alpha   90.00
_cell.angle_beta   90.00
_cell.angle_gamma   90.00
#
_symmetry.space_group_name_H-M   'P 1'
#
loop_
_entity.id
_entity.type
_entity.pdbx_description
1 polymer ?
#
loop_
_entity_poly.entity_id
_entity_poly.type
_entity_poly.pdbx_seq_one_letter_code
_entity_poly.pdbx_strand_id
1 'polypeptide(L)'
;MPNGRRFSDSGKLLMLLSSSIHELNSFSKFPQSENLGILSRAFFYSESDCPSPSTFPLAFVLHLLQTPESCILTFWSTSGSIENVSVTPPPRDKVRAARDHQTAGEPTSNCYTLFRDTCLKDLEGNTLFLFCSGNIRGMSNAEIILFKNATSMQYAVFHYSMLHIASVLIKSSCINACCRFIIIIMPEKVRINSADVKYTEKHIESRYCYHTASVCRDGDEFTVTPSSTEFTFRTERTVPRLGVMLKANYYGSLLESSTVCLGSGPDGEVYVPFRDLLPMVHPNDIVFDGWDISSLDLGGAMERAQVLDWSLQEKLRPLMDQLKPRPSVYIPEFIAANQEFRADHLIRGTKAEQVAQIRSDICDFRQKSGIDKVIVLWTANTERFCDVVPGVNDTAENLLNFHTGGEVSPSTMFAVASILEGCAYINGSPQNTFVPGAVDLAIQRGVFIGGDDFKSGQTKIKSVLVDFLVSAGIKPTSIVSYNHLGNNDGLNLSAPQQFRSKEISKSNVVDDIVRSNPILYQPGEKPDHCVVIKYVPYVGDSKRAMDEYTSEIMMGGTNTIALHNTCEDSLLASPIILDLVILTELCQRITFCTREDPVFQSFHSVLSLLSFLCKAPLVPQGAPVVNAFFRQRACIENVMRACLGLPPQNHMQLEHKMEKSFMHSEENHIHHPVLINGKIDHISAYQSAKYIEMNSHEKKQQHTIS
;
A
#
# COMPACT_ATOMS: atom_id res chain seq x y z
N MET A 1 -38.29 -14.11 -20.95
CA MET A 1 -38.80 -13.16 -19.94
C MET A 1 -40.00 -13.78 -19.24
N PRO A 2 -40.29 -13.53 -17.94
CA PRO A 2 -39.95 -12.37 -17.09
C PRO A 2 -38.94 -12.73 -15.95
N ASN A 3 -37.95 -11.89 -15.66
CA ASN A 3 -37.92 -10.72 -14.75
C ASN A 3 -37.81 -11.04 -13.25
N GLY A 4 -36.70 -10.58 -12.66
CA GLY A 4 -36.74 -9.86 -11.38
C GLY A 4 -36.16 -10.58 -10.16
N ARG A 5 -34.83 -10.63 -10.03
CA ARG A 5 -34.20 -10.59 -8.70
C ARG A 5 -33.23 -9.43 -8.65
N ARG A 6 -33.61 -8.41 -7.86
CA ARG A 6 -32.76 -7.30 -7.43
C ARG A 6 -31.65 -7.91 -6.57
N PHE A 7 -30.42 -7.83 -7.05
CA PHE A 7 -29.24 -7.94 -6.20
C PHE A 7 -29.08 -6.59 -5.48
N SER A 8 -29.01 -6.62 -4.16
CA SER A 8 -28.73 -5.45 -3.33
C SER A 8 -27.27 -5.50 -2.92
N ASP A 9 -26.54 -4.48 -3.36
CA ASP A 9 -25.11 -4.23 -3.23
C ASP A 9 -24.66 -4.06 -1.76
N SER A 10 -23.56 -4.70 -1.33
CA SER A 10 -22.80 -4.28 -0.14
C SER A 10 -21.43 -4.95 -0.06
N GLY A 11 -20.43 -4.32 -0.68
CA GLY A 11 -19.11 -4.89 -0.89
C GLY A 11 -18.35 -5.28 0.39
N LYS A 12 -17.49 -6.31 0.29
CA LYS A 12 -16.31 -6.62 1.13
C LYS A 12 -15.33 -7.37 0.24
N LEU A 13 -14.04 -7.13 0.45
CA LEU A 13 -12.94 -7.62 -0.39
C LEU A 13 -12.12 -8.64 0.40
N LEU A 14 -11.78 -9.77 -0.23
CA LEU A 14 -10.92 -10.80 0.34
C LEU A 14 -9.60 -10.89 -0.42
N MET A 15 -8.54 -11.14 0.35
CA MET A 15 -7.28 -11.67 -0.12
C MET A 15 -7.05 -13.09 0.45
N LEU A 16 -6.82 -14.06 -0.43
CA LEU A 16 -6.38 -15.41 -0.03
C LEU A 16 -4.86 -15.49 -0.13
N LEU A 17 -4.17 -15.79 0.97
CA LEU A 17 -2.70 -15.91 1.06
C LEU A 17 -2.29 -17.36 1.36
N SER A 18 -1.11 -17.75 0.84
CA SER A 18 -0.45 -19.03 1.09
C SER A 18 0.97 -18.75 1.61
N SER A 19 1.31 -19.15 2.84
CA SER A 19 2.42 -18.55 3.59
C SER A 19 3.56 -19.52 3.94
N SER A 20 4.62 -19.53 3.15
CA SER A 20 5.71 -20.50 3.35
C SER A 20 6.89 -20.03 4.22
N ILE A 21 7.00 -20.33 5.55
CA ILE A 21 8.24 -20.09 6.36
C ILE A 21 8.61 -21.26 7.36
N HIS A 22 9.82 -21.36 7.99
CA HIS A 22 10.44 -22.55 8.65
C HIS A 22 10.83 -22.42 10.17
N GLU A 23 10.75 -23.50 10.97
CA GLU A 23 11.18 -23.65 12.40
C GLU A 23 12.51 -24.43 12.59
N LEU A 24 13.50 -23.89 13.33
CA LEU A 24 14.70 -24.63 13.75
C LEU A 24 14.41 -25.48 15.00
N ASN A 25 14.33 -26.81 14.85
CA ASN A 25 14.34 -27.73 15.99
C ASN A 25 15.78 -28.14 16.34
N SER A 26 16.28 -27.60 17.45
CA SER A 26 17.50 -28.02 18.12
C SER A 26 17.22 -29.24 19.01
N PHE A 27 17.66 -30.45 18.64
CA PHE A 27 18.02 -31.52 19.59
C PHE A 27 18.69 -32.69 18.87
N SER A 28 19.99 -32.91 19.13
CA SER A 28 20.51 -34.24 19.49
C SER A 28 22.00 -34.18 19.84
N LYS A 29 22.26 -34.49 21.12
CA LYS A 29 23.35 -35.31 21.67
C LYS A 29 24.50 -35.67 20.71
N PHE A 30 25.71 -35.29 21.13
CA PHE A 30 26.98 -35.86 20.70
C PHE A 30 26.97 -37.40 20.75
N PRO A 31 27.66 -38.04 19.79
CA PRO A 31 28.84 -38.80 20.20
C PRO A 31 30.08 -38.55 19.32
N GLN A 32 31.20 -38.47 20.05
CA GLN A 32 32.57 -38.91 19.78
C GLN A 32 33.04 -39.21 18.34
N SER A 33 34.05 -38.42 17.95
CA SER A 33 35.33 -38.76 17.30
C SER A 33 35.41 -39.88 16.25
N GLU A 34 35.97 -39.54 15.08
CA GLU A 34 37.26 -40.07 14.63
C GLU A 34 37.86 -39.30 13.44
N ASN A 35 39.11 -38.85 13.65
CA ASN A 35 40.28 -38.64 12.80
C ASN A 35 40.28 -38.31 11.29
N LEU A 36 41.37 -37.57 10.97
CA LEU A 36 42.07 -37.33 9.69
C LEU A 36 41.57 -36.12 8.87
N GLY A 37 42.37 -35.13 8.49
CA GLY A 37 43.80 -34.85 8.67
C GLY A 37 44.24 -33.80 7.63
N ILE A 38 44.99 -32.77 8.07
CA ILE A 38 46.18 -32.19 7.39
C ILE A 38 45.95 -31.61 5.97
N LEU A 39 45.91 -30.29 5.70
CA LEU A 39 46.98 -29.29 5.39
C LEU A 39 46.22 -28.09 4.73
N SER A 40 46.58 -26.80 4.74
CA SER A 40 47.84 -26.07 4.93
C SER A 40 47.62 -24.55 5.08
N ARG A 41 48.38 -23.96 6.03
CA ARG A 41 49.08 -22.65 6.01
C ARG A 41 48.37 -21.34 5.65
N ALA A 42 48.18 -20.56 6.71
CA ALA A 42 48.22 -19.10 6.75
C ALA A 42 49.64 -18.54 6.60
N PHE A 43 49.75 -17.31 6.07
CA PHE A 43 50.93 -16.46 6.17
C PHE A 43 50.65 -15.30 7.14
N PHE A 44 51.57 -15.09 8.08
CA PHE A 44 51.71 -13.92 8.94
C PHE A 44 52.70 -12.93 8.29
N TYR A 45 52.49 -11.63 8.53
CA TYR A 45 53.58 -10.66 8.69
C TYR A 45 53.21 -9.62 9.75
N SER A 46 54.23 -9.20 10.49
CA SER A 46 54.25 -8.42 11.74
C SER A 46 54.52 -6.92 11.54
N GLU A 47 54.11 -6.14 12.56
CA GLU A 47 54.69 -4.92 13.20
C GLU A 47 55.89 -4.20 12.53
N SER A 48 56.07 -2.87 12.56
CA SER A 48 55.70 -1.80 13.50
C SER A 48 55.89 -0.40 12.86
N ASP A 49 55.16 0.62 13.34
CA ASP A 49 55.68 1.92 13.84
C ASP A 49 54.60 3.02 13.87
N CYS A 50 54.53 3.70 15.01
CA CYS A 50 53.60 4.79 15.34
C CYS A 50 54.40 6.09 15.53
N PRO A 51 53.80 7.28 15.30
CA PRO A 51 53.64 8.16 16.47
C PRO A 51 52.33 8.99 16.50
N SER A 52 51.61 8.82 17.63
CA SER A 52 50.86 9.82 18.43
C SER A 52 49.62 10.57 17.87
N PRO A 53 48.68 10.98 18.76
CA PRO A 53 47.25 10.97 18.44
C PRO A 53 46.59 12.35 18.44
N SER A 54 45.54 12.52 17.62
CA SER A 54 44.52 13.54 17.84
C SER A 54 43.11 12.99 17.57
N THR A 55 42.38 12.85 18.68
CA THR A 55 40.93 13.10 18.86
C THR A 55 39.92 12.47 17.88
N PHE A 56 39.38 11.31 18.28
CA PHE A 56 38.02 10.84 17.92
C PHE A 56 37.22 10.62 19.22
N PRO A 57 35.93 11.02 19.29
CA PRO A 57 35.12 10.78 20.47
C PRO A 57 34.54 9.35 20.51
N LEU A 58 34.64 8.72 21.68
CA LEU A 58 33.91 7.51 22.06
C LEU A 58 32.40 7.79 22.07
N ALA A 59 31.63 6.98 21.34
CA ALA A 59 30.21 6.78 21.61
C ALA A 59 30.06 5.61 22.59
N PHE A 60 29.71 5.94 23.85
CA PHE A 60 29.22 4.95 24.80
C PHE A 60 27.74 4.69 24.54
N VAL A 61 27.43 3.41 24.34
CA VAL A 61 26.09 2.82 24.26
C VAL A 61 25.44 2.88 25.64
N LEU A 62 24.30 3.56 25.75
CA LEU A 62 23.44 3.50 26.93
C LEU A 62 22.27 2.56 26.67
N HIS A 63 22.20 1.47 27.41
CA HIS A 63 21.02 0.62 27.56
C HIS A 63 19.93 1.38 28.33
N LEU A 64 18.74 1.49 27.75
CA LEU A 64 17.53 1.90 28.47
C LEU A 64 16.61 0.68 28.60
N LEU A 65 16.66 0.08 29.79
CA LEU A 65 15.62 -0.77 30.33
C LEU A 65 14.43 0.12 30.71
N GLN A 66 13.27 -0.08 30.10
CA GLN A 66 12.01 0.51 30.53
C GLN A 66 11.10 -0.60 31.05
N THR A 67 10.88 -0.61 32.36
CA THR A 67 9.82 -1.38 33.01
C THR A 67 8.51 -0.59 33.02
N PRO A 68 7.35 -1.26 32.93
CA PRO A 68 6.06 -0.61 32.91
C PRO A 68 5.62 -0.35 34.35
N GLU A 69 5.60 0.91 34.77
CA GLU A 69 4.70 1.50 35.77
C GLU A 69 5.31 2.81 36.28
N SER A 70 4.53 3.89 36.21
CA SER A 70 4.78 5.25 36.73
C SER A 70 5.79 6.15 36.00
N CYS A 71 5.27 7.21 35.37
CA CYS A 71 6.04 8.41 35.04
C CYS A 71 6.26 9.25 36.30
N ILE A 72 7.49 9.29 36.80
CA ILE A 72 7.96 10.33 37.72
C ILE A 72 8.69 11.37 36.88
N LEU A 73 8.15 12.59 36.84
CA LEU A 73 8.76 13.74 36.18
C LEU A 73 9.73 14.39 37.17
N THR A 74 11.02 14.11 37.05
CA THR A 74 12.07 14.74 37.88
C THR A 74 12.70 15.89 37.10
N PHE A 75 12.55 17.11 37.59
CA PHE A 75 13.32 18.26 37.09
C PHE A 75 14.72 18.24 37.69
N TRP A 76 15.74 18.33 36.84
CA TRP A 76 17.11 18.65 37.26
C TRP A 76 17.47 20.05 36.73
N SER A 77 17.62 21.01 37.64
CA SER A 77 18.25 22.29 37.36
C SER A 77 19.77 22.12 37.40
N THR A 78 20.46 22.51 36.34
CA THR A 78 21.91 22.65 36.35
C THR A 78 22.29 24.03 36.88
N SER A 79 23.08 24.06 37.95
CA SER A 79 23.87 25.24 38.30
C SER A 79 25.21 24.83 38.89
N GLY A 80 26.27 25.40 38.31
CA GLY A 80 27.66 25.45 38.79
C GLY A 80 28.62 25.33 37.61
N SER A 81 29.49 26.28 37.26
CA SER A 81 29.85 27.61 37.79
C SER A 81 30.89 28.23 36.83
N ILE A 82 30.94 29.56 36.66
CA ILE A 82 32.15 30.42 36.70
C ILE A 82 31.81 31.90 36.31
N GLU A 83 32.25 32.78 37.21
CA GLU A 83 32.63 34.22 37.13
C GLU A 83 31.62 35.39 36.97
N ASN A 84 31.46 36.10 38.10
CA ASN A 84 31.55 37.55 38.35
C ASN A 84 30.79 38.55 37.45
N VAL A 85 29.71 39.14 37.98
CA VAL A 85 29.60 40.59 38.24
C VAL A 85 28.68 40.81 39.47
N SER A 86 29.12 41.68 40.37
CA SER A 86 28.57 42.06 41.67
C SER A 86 27.23 42.82 41.65
N VAL A 87 26.28 42.48 42.52
CA VAL A 87 25.43 43.46 43.28
C VAL A 87 24.96 42.84 44.61
N THR A 88 25.17 43.55 45.72
CA THR A 88 24.74 43.23 47.09
C THR A 88 23.27 43.62 47.39
N PRO A 89 22.61 43.07 48.45
CA PRO A 89 21.16 42.95 48.57
C PRO A 89 20.51 43.89 49.61
N PRO A 90 19.17 43.84 49.77
CA PRO A 90 18.49 44.02 51.06
C PRO A 90 17.66 42.78 51.49
N PRO A 91 17.21 42.70 52.76
CA PRO A 91 17.36 41.49 53.58
C PRO A 91 16.09 40.71 53.97
N ARG A 92 16.39 39.55 54.56
CA ARG A 92 15.60 38.52 55.27
C ARG A 92 14.63 39.03 56.35
N ASP A 93 13.61 38.21 56.64
CA ASP A 93 13.19 37.70 57.98
C ASP A 93 11.81 36.99 57.84
N LYS A 94 11.33 35.99 58.59
CA LYS A 94 11.73 35.13 59.73
C LYS A 94 10.61 34.07 59.88
N VAL A 95 10.87 32.75 59.96
CA VAL A 95 11.06 31.91 61.18
C VAL A 95 9.80 31.17 61.73
N ARG A 96 9.84 29.83 61.56
CA ARG A 96 9.61 28.69 62.50
C ARG A 96 8.24 28.24 63.05
N ALA A 97 8.23 26.91 63.25
CA ALA A 97 7.61 26.06 64.29
C ALA A 97 6.24 25.43 63.93
N ALA A 98 5.87 24.17 64.24
CA ALA A 98 6.48 23.09 65.04
C ALA A 98 5.92 21.71 64.60
N ARG A 99 6.56 20.65 65.12
CA ARG A 99 6.24 19.21 65.03
C ARG A 99 5.10 18.78 65.97
N ASP A 100 4.58 17.58 65.68
CA ASP A 100 3.87 16.60 66.53
C ASP A 100 2.31 16.64 66.59
N HIS A 101 1.66 15.69 65.88
CA HIS A 101 0.87 14.59 66.48
C HIS A 101 0.17 13.70 65.43
N GLN A 102 0.16 12.39 65.67
CA GLN A 102 -0.61 11.35 64.97
C GLN A 102 -2.13 11.53 65.20
N THR A 103 -2.96 11.34 64.17
CA THR A 103 -4.07 10.36 64.07
C THR A 103 -5.07 10.71 62.95
N ALA A 104 -5.51 9.67 62.24
CA ALA A 104 -6.78 9.47 61.51
C ALA A 104 -7.42 10.62 60.69
N GLY A 105 -7.70 10.35 59.41
CA GLY A 105 -8.73 11.07 58.64
C GLY A 105 -8.44 11.18 57.15
N GLU A 106 -9.44 10.90 56.34
CA GLU A 106 -9.49 10.84 54.87
C GLU A 106 -9.02 12.13 54.14
N PRO A 107 -8.60 12.03 52.85
CA PRO A 107 -8.09 13.16 52.09
C PRO A 107 -9.22 14.00 51.48
N THR A 108 -9.37 15.24 51.96
CA THR A 108 -10.15 16.29 51.29
C THR A 108 -9.28 17.08 50.31
N SER A 109 -9.76 17.16 49.06
CA SER A 109 -9.77 18.31 48.14
C SER A 109 -8.68 19.39 48.28
N ASN A 110 -7.85 19.53 47.24
CA ASN A 110 -7.59 20.78 46.50
C ASN A 110 -6.25 20.69 45.76
N CYS A 111 -6.28 20.30 44.47
CA CYS A 111 -5.20 20.55 43.51
C CYS A 111 -5.70 20.29 42.07
N TYR A 112 -6.79 20.92 41.64
CA TYR A 112 -7.20 20.93 40.23
C TYR A 112 -7.87 22.26 39.87
N THR A 113 -7.10 23.34 39.92
CA THR A 113 -7.54 24.65 39.42
C THR A 113 -6.43 25.40 38.69
N LEU A 114 -5.66 24.71 37.83
CA LEU A 114 -4.73 25.38 36.92
C LEU A 114 -4.42 24.58 35.63
N PHE A 115 -5.43 23.90 35.08
CA PHE A 115 -5.30 23.18 33.79
C PHE A 115 -6.57 23.26 32.94
N ARG A 116 -7.38 24.32 33.13
CA ARG A 116 -8.65 24.50 32.39
C ARG A 116 -8.63 25.61 31.34
N ASP A 117 -7.63 26.49 31.34
CA ASP A 117 -7.70 27.71 30.51
C ASP A 117 -6.79 27.74 29.28
N THR A 118 -6.10 26.63 28.93
CA THR A 118 -5.16 26.62 27.79
C THR A 118 -5.46 25.62 26.67
N CYS A 119 -6.52 24.80 26.77
CA CYS A 119 -6.84 23.77 25.76
C CYS A 119 -8.27 23.81 25.19
N LEU A 120 -8.97 24.94 25.28
CA LEU A 120 -10.32 25.11 24.71
C LEU A 120 -10.44 26.38 23.87
N LYS A 121 -9.52 26.58 22.92
CA LYS A 121 -9.66 27.65 21.92
C LYS A 121 -9.62 27.24 20.45
N ASP A 122 -9.41 25.98 20.09
CA ASP A 122 -9.42 25.56 18.68
C ASP A 122 -10.10 24.19 18.45
N LEU A 123 -11.40 24.11 18.75
CA LEU A 123 -12.23 22.96 18.36
C LEU A 123 -13.58 23.43 17.82
N GLU A 124 -13.55 24.03 16.62
CA GLU A 124 -14.72 24.04 15.73
C GLU A 124 -14.78 22.70 15.01
N GLY A 125 -15.60 21.79 15.51
CA GLY A 125 -15.81 20.49 14.88
C GLY A 125 -16.69 19.60 15.74
N ASN A 126 -17.86 19.24 15.22
CA ASN A 126 -18.81 18.35 15.85
C ASN A 126 -18.17 16.98 16.16
N THR A 127 -17.70 16.76 17.38
CA THR A 127 -17.37 15.41 17.86
C THR A 127 -17.64 15.33 19.36
N LEU A 128 -18.68 14.59 19.72
CA LEU A 128 -19.02 14.21 21.08
C LEU A 128 -18.25 12.92 21.42
N PHE A 129 -17.35 12.96 22.40
CA PHE A 129 -16.65 11.78 22.90
C PHE A 129 -17.32 11.32 24.21
N LEU A 130 -17.85 10.09 24.20
CA LEU A 130 -18.24 9.37 25.42
C LEU A 130 -17.12 8.40 25.78
N PHE A 131 -16.41 8.68 26.88
CA PHE A 131 -15.54 7.70 27.52
C PHE A 131 -16.34 6.97 28.61
N CYS A 132 -16.37 5.64 28.55
CA CYS A 132 -16.71 4.83 29.72
C CYS A 132 -15.62 3.76 29.87
N SER A 133 -14.69 4.01 30.79
CA SER A 133 -13.72 3.03 31.24
C SER A 133 -14.23 2.32 32.50
N GLY A 134 -14.00 1.02 32.59
CA GLY A 134 -13.70 0.35 33.85
C GLY A 134 -14.87 0.02 34.77
N ASN A 135 -14.87 -1.23 35.22
CA ASN A 135 -15.64 -1.72 36.36
C ASN A 135 -15.52 -0.77 37.57
N ILE A 136 -16.61 -0.11 37.94
CA ILE A 136 -16.80 0.45 39.28
C ILE A 136 -18.16 -0.01 39.78
N ARG A 137 -18.13 -0.89 40.79
CA ARG A 137 -19.32 -1.26 41.57
C ARG A 137 -19.83 -0.02 42.32
N GLY A 138 -21.12 0.28 42.15
CA GLY A 138 -21.89 1.06 43.10
C GLY A 138 -21.95 2.56 42.84
N MET A 139 -22.75 2.98 41.86
CA MET A 139 -23.52 4.23 41.94
C MET A 139 -24.85 4.03 41.21
N SER A 140 -25.94 4.21 41.94
CA SER A 140 -27.29 4.37 41.39
C SER A 140 -27.46 5.83 40.98
N ASN A 141 -28.07 6.03 39.80
CA ASN A 141 -28.40 7.30 39.16
C ASN A 141 -27.25 8.03 38.46
N ALA A 142 -27.10 7.76 37.16
CA ALA A 142 -26.47 8.68 36.21
C ALA A 142 -27.58 9.34 35.37
N GLU A 143 -27.78 10.66 35.55
CA GLU A 143 -28.63 11.48 34.68
C GLU A 143 -27.87 11.79 33.38
N ILE A 144 -28.50 11.50 32.24
CA ILE A 144 -27.99 11.85 30.91
C ILE A 144 -28.65 13.15 30.48
N ILE A 145 -27.88 14.24 30.39
CA ILE A 145 -28.33 15.52 29.84
C ILE A 145 -27.92 15.58 28.36
N LEU A 146 -28.90 15.50 27.46
CA LEU A 146 -28.73 15.66 26.02
C LEU A 146 -28.95 17.12 25.63
N PHE A 147 -27.95 17.77 25.02
CA PHE A 147 -28.14 19.03 24.33
C PHE A 147 -28.46 18.77 22.85
N LYS A 148 -29.57 19.32 22.37
CA LYS A 148 -29.95 19.32 20.96
C LYS A 148 -30.06 20.77 20.49
N ASN A 149 -29.26 21.14 19.50
CA ASN A 149 -29.27 22.49 18.95
C ASN A 149 -30.43 22.64 17.96
N ALA A 150 -31.34 23.59 18.19
CA ALA A 150 -32.04 24.34 17.16
C ALA A 150 -32.89 25.47 17.78
N THR A 151 -32.74 26.66 17.21
CA THR A 151 -33.67 27.78 17.27
C THR A 151 -35.11 27.33 16.99
N SER A 152 -35.89 27.12 18.04
CA SER A 152 -37.33 27.44 18.18
C SER A 152 -37.87 26.78 19.44
N MET A 153 -38.26 27.61 20.42
CA MET A 153 -38.96 27.21 21.62
C MET A 153 -40.34 26.64 21.29
N GLN A 154 -40.67 25.47 21.84
CA GLN A 154 -42.01 25.17 22.35
C GLN A 154 -41.89 24.19 23.52
N TYR A 155 -42.33 24.62 24.69
CA TYR A 155 -42.33 23.87 25.94
C TYR A 155 -43.51 22.87 25.96
N ALA A 156 -43.26 21.63 26.37
CA ALA A 156 -44.28 20.75 26.93
C ALA A 156 -43.68 19.94 28.07
N VAL A 157 -44.16 20.24 29.29
CA VAL A 157 -43.86 19.53 30.53
C VAL A 157 -44.85 18.36 30.67
N PHE A 158 -44.37 17.13 30.91
CA PHE A 158 -45.23 16.06 31.39
C PHE A 158 -44.58 15.32 32.57
N HIS A 159 -45.31 15.36 33.69
CA HIS A 159 -45.01 14.71 34.98
C HIS A 159 -45.34 13.21 34.94
N TYR A 160 -44.55 12.44 35.70
CA TYR A 160 -44.71 11.03 36.04
C TYR A 160 -46.12 10.63 36.52
N SER A 161 -46.63 9.47 36.08
CA SER A 161 -47.36 8.54 36.98
C SER A 161 -47.51 7.13 36.39
N MET A 162 -47.64 6.17 37.30
CA MET A 162 -47.64 4.72 37.17
C MET A 162 -48.59 4.13 36.10
N LEU A 163 -48.14 3.07 35.41
CA LEU A 163 -48.96 1.87 35.17
C LEU A 163 -48.08 0.66 34.81
N HIS A 164 -48.11 -0.31 35.73
CA HIS A 164 -47.62 -1.67 35.60
C HIS A 164 -48.56 -2.48 34.67
N ILE A 165 -48.05 -3.60 34.14
CA ILE A 165 -48.76 -4.67 33.40
C ILE A 165 -48.84 -4.46 31.87
N ALA A 166 -47.79 -4.88 31.14
CA ALA A 166 -47.86 -5.50 29.80
C ALA A 166 -46.46 -5.84 29.22
N SER A 167 -45.56 -6.46 30.00
CA SER A 167 -44.24 -6.88 29.50
C SER A 167 -43.95 -8.36 29.76
N VAL A 168 -44.90 -9.24 29.46
CA VAL A 168 -44.64 -10.66 29.27
C VAL A 168 -45.56 -11.11 28.13
N LEU A 169 -44.96 -11.70 27.09
CA LEU A 169 -45.61 -12.21 25.87
C LEU A 169 -46.07 -11.14 24.86
N ILE A 170 -45.15 -10.69 24.01
CA ILE A 170 -45.29 -10.73 22.53
C ILE A 170 -43.91 -10.44 21.91
N LYS A 171 -43.34 -11.53 21.38
CA LYS A 171 -42.48 -11.60 20.18
C LYS A 171 -41.10 -10.92 20.22
N SER A 172 -40.15 -11.75 20.66
CA SER A 172 -38.80 -11.95 20.11
C SER A 172 -38.78 -12.25 18.59
N SER A 173 -39.52 -11.48 17.78
CA SER A 173 -39.68 -11.69 16.33
C SER A 173 -39.61 -10.41 15.50
N CYS A 174 -39.47 -9.23 16.13
CA CYS A 174 -39.51 -7.94 15.43
C CYS A 174 -38.25 -7.08 15.53
N ILE A 175 -37.21 -7.51 16.28
CA ILE A 175 -35.93 -6.78 16.36
C ILE A 175 -34.95 -7.18 15.23
N ASN A 176 -35.16 -8.34 14.58
CA ASN A 176 -34.35 -8.77 13.42
C ASN A 176 -34.84 -8.23 12.06
N ALA A 177 -35.84 -7.34 12.01
CA ALA A 177 -36.44 -6.87 10.76
C ALA A 177 -36.33 -5.34 10.53
N CYS A 178 -35.56 -4.61 11.35
CA CYS A 178 -35.41 -3.16 11.20
C CYS A 178 -33.96 -2.65 11.32
N CYS A 179 -32.97 -3.47 10.95
CA CYS A 179 -31.69 -2.94 10.48
C CYS A 179 -31.90 -2.31 9.09
N ARG A 180 -32.46 -1.09 9.05
CA ARG A 180 -32.40 -0.26 7.85
C ARG A 180 -30.92 -0.09 7.49
N PHE A 181 -30.56 -0.59 6.32
CA PHE A 181 -29.28 -0.46 5.66
C PHE A 181 -28.85 1.01 5.63
N ILE A 182 -27.90 1.39 6.47
CA ILE A 182 -27.16 2.63 6.27
C ILE A 182 -26.11 2.33 5.20
N ILE A 183 -26.45 2.69 3.95
CA ILE A 183 -25.50 2.86 2.86
C ILE A 183 -24.70 4.12 3.20
N ILE A 184 -23.43 3.97 3.58
CA ILE A 184 -22.57 5.12 3.86
C ILE A 184 -21.89 5.50 2.54
N ILE A 185 -22.38 6.55 1.91
CA ILE A 185 -21.62 7.25 0.86
C ILE A 185 -20.51 8.01 1.60
N MET A 186 -19.25 7.57 1.46
CA MET A 186 -18.14 8.32 2.03
C MET A 186 -18.07 9.71 1.36
N PRO A 187 -17.89 10.80 2.13
CA PRO A 187 -17.71 12.12 1.53
C PRO A 187 -16.44 12.16 0.69
N GLU A 188 -16.56 12.63 -0.55
CA GLU A 188 -15.45 12.77 -1.49
C GLU A 188 -14.49 13.85 -0.99
N LYS A 189 -13.21 13.48 -0.79
CA LYS A 189 -12.16 14.44 -0.42
C LYS A 189 -11.69 15.27 -1.61
N VAL A 190 -11.73 14.70 -2.82
CA VAL A 190 -11.41 15.36 -4.08
C VAL A 190 -12.68 15.45 -4.91
N ARG A 191 -13.06 16.68 -5.30
CA ARG A 191 -14.22 16.93 -6.17
C ARG A 191 -13.78 17.77 -7.36
N ILE A 192 -14.00 17.25 -8.57
CA ILE A 192 -13.64 17.93 -9.82
C ILE A 192 -14.81 18.78 -10.28
N ASN A 193 -14.58 20.08 -10.44
CA ASN A 193 -15.55 21.00 -11.01
C ASN A 193 -15.31 21.10 -12.53
N SER A 194 -15.92 20.21 -13.31
CA SER A 194 -15.81 20.18 -14.78
C SER A 194 -17.16 19.84 -15.41
N ALA A 195 -17.45 20.43 -16.57
CA ALA A 195 -18.62 20.08 -17.39
C ALA A 195 -18.57 18.63 -17.93
N ASP A 196 -17.37 18.03 -17.92
CA ASP A 196 -17.12 16.65 -18.35
C ASP A 196 -17.22 15.63 -17.23
N VAL A 197 -17.49 16.05 -15.98
CA VAL A 197 -17.63 15.16 -14.84
C VAL A 197 -19.01 15.30 -14.22
N LYS A 198 -19.71 14.17 -14.04
CA LYS A 198 -21.02 14.10 -13.42
C LYS A 198 -21.00 13.12 -12.25
N TYR A 199 -21.33 13.63 -11.07
CA TYR A 199 -21.51 12.83 -9.86
C TYR A 199 -22.98 12.40 -9.74
N THR A 200 -23.24 11.10 -9.75
CA THR A 200 -24.55 10.51 -9.48
C THR A 200 -24.53 9.78 -8.13
N GLU A 201 -25.69 9.36 -7.62
CA GLU A 201 -25.77 8.61 -6.35
C GLU A 201 -24.87 7.36 -6.37
N LYS A 202 -24.80 6.66 -7.51
CA LYS A 202 -24.08 5.38 -7.64
C LYS A 202 -22.72 5.50 -8.32
N HIS A 203 -22.51 6.48 -9.19
CA HIS A 203 -21.33 6.53 -10.05
C HIS A 203 -20.74 7.93 -10.19
N ILE A 204 -19.43 8.00 -10.37
CA ILE A 204 -18.73 9.13 -11.01
C ILE A 204 -18.68 8.81 -12.51
N GLU A 205 -19.22 9.68 -13.35
CA GLU A 205 -19.14 9.58 -14.80
C GLU A 205 -18.23 10.69 -15.33
N SER A 206 -17.21 10.36 -16.11
CA SER A 206 -16.32 11.35 -16.72
C SER A 206 -16.19 11.13 -18.23
N ARG A 207 -16.23 12.21 -19.01
CA ARG A 207 -15.78 12.22 -20.40
C ARG A 207 -14.29 12.54 -20.44
N TYR A 208 -13.53 11.80 -21.23
CA TYR A 208 -12.09 11.97 -21.35
C TYR A 208 -11.65 11.74 -22.79
N CYS A 209 -10.89 12.69 -23.35
CA CYS A 209 -10.31 12.55 -24.68
C CYS A 209 -8.92 11.91 -24.59
N TYR A 210 -8.80 10.65 -25.00
CA TYR A 210 -7.52 9.92 -25.00
C TYR A 210 -6.75 10.24 -26.28
N HIS A 211 -5.65 10.99 -26.13
CA HIS A 211 -4.76 11.32 -27.23
C HIS A 211 -3.63 10.29 -27.38
N THR A 212 -3.44 9.78 -28.59
CA THR A 212 -2.30 8.92 -28.95
C THR A 212 -1.74 9.31 -30.31
N ALA A 213 -0.62 8.71 -30.72
CA ALA A 213 -0.08 8.88 -32.06
C ALA A 213 0.30 7.52 -32.65
N SER A 214 -0.13 7.25 -33.88
CA SER A 214 0.42 6.14 -34.66
C SER A 214 1.63 6.64 -35.43
N VAL A 215 2.66 5.79 -35.54
CA VAL A 215 3.92 6.12 -36.20
C VAL A 215 4.15 5.10 -37.31
N CYS A 216 4.31 5.58 -38.54
CA CYS A 216 4.78 4.80 -39.68
C CYS A 216 6.20 5.25 -40.03
N ARG A 217 7.10 4.30 -40.25
CA ARG A 217 8.47 4.56 -40.66
C ARG A 217 8.66 4.07 -42.09
N ASP A 218 9.10 4.95 -42.98
CA ASP A 218 9.55 4.63 -44.34
C ASP A 218 11.00 5.11 -44.50
N GLY A 219 11.95 4.17 -44.47
CA GLY A 219 13.37 4.49 -44.40
C GLY A 219 13.73 5.31 -43.16
N ASP A 220 14.18 6.55 -43.39
CA ASP A 220 14.55 7.52 -42.34
C ASP A 220 13.43 8.54 -42.03
N GLU A 221 12.31 8.48 -42.77
CA GLU A 221 11.18 9.36 -42.56
C GLU A 221 10.17 8.73 -41.58
N PHE A 222 9.72 9.55 -40.61
CA PHE A 222 8.68 9.17 -39.66
C PHE A 222 7.43 10.00 -39.94
N THR A 223 6.36 9.34 -40.38
CA THR A 223 5.03 9.94 -40.45
C THR A 223 4.31 9.66 -39.13
N VAL A 224 4.04 10.71 -38.36
CA VAL A 224 3.32 10.63 -37.08
C VAL A 224 1.90 11.17 -37.28
N THR A 225 0.90 10.32 -37.03
CA THR A 225 -0.52 10.71 -37.14
C THR A 225 -1.13 10.80 -35.74
N PRO A 226 -1.39 12.01 -35.21
CA PRO A 226 -2.11 12.17 -33.95
C PRO A 226 -3.55 11.67 -34.10
N SER A 227 -4.00 10.91 -33.10
CA SER A 227 -5.38 10.42 -33.02
C SER A 227 -5.95 10.73 -31.63
N SER A 228 -7.26 10.90 -31.58
CA SER A 228 -7.98 11.21 -30.34
C SER A 228 -9.22 10.33 -30.27
N THR A 229 -9.37 9.60 -29.18
CA THR A 229 -10.54 8.74 -28.93
C THR A 229 -11.24 9.22 -27.67
N GLU A 230 -12.52 9.57 -27.80
CA GLU A 230 -13.32 10.00 -26.66
C GLU A 230 -13.85 8.79 -25.89
N PHE A 231 -13.53 8.73 -24.60
CA PHE A 231 -13.99 7.73 -23.65
C PHE A 231 -14.99 8.34 -22.67
N THR A 232 -15.98 7.54 -22.28
CA THR A 232 -16.77 7.82 -21.07
C THR A 232 -16.44 6.78 -20.01
N PHE A 233 -15.81 7.20 -18.92
CA PHE A 233 -15.53 6.34 -17.77
C PHE A 233 -16.68 6.40 -16.77
N ARG A 234 -16.97 5.25 -16.16
CA ARG A 234 -17.91 5.13 -15.05
C ARG A 234 -17.24 4.37 -13.90
N THR A 235 -17.20 5.00 -12.72
CA THR A 235 -16.64 4.42 -11.49
C THR A 235 -17.73 4.31 -10.42
N GLU A 236 -17.99 3.11 -9.93
CA GLU A 236 -18.95 2.89 -8.83
C GLU A 236 -18.43 3.46 -7.49
N ARG A 237 -19.31 4.16 -6.76
CA ARG A 237 -18.99 4.90 -5.53
C ARG A 237 -19.12 4.07 -4.25
N THR A 238 -19.87 2.97 -4.27
CA THR A 238 -20.10 2.13 -3.09
C THR A 238 -18.84 1.35 -2.77
N VAL A 239 -18.17 1.70 -1.66
CA VAL A 239 -17.02 0.97 -1.12
C VAL A 239 -17.49 0.05 0.01
N PRO A 240 -16.92 -1.17 0.13
CA PRO A 240 -17.06 -2.01 1.30
C PRO A 240 -16.86 -1.39 2.69
N ARG A 241 -17.41 -2.02 3.74
CA ARG A 241 -17.51 -1.45 5.10
C ARG A 241 -16.24 -1.42 5.97
N LEU A 242 -16.19 -0.37 6.80
CA LEU A 242 -15.14 0.11 7.71
C LEU A 242 -15.45 -0.06 9.23
N GLY A 243 -14.40 -0.27 10.03
CA GLY A 243 -14.32 -0.03 11.49
C GLY A 243 -12.93 0.50 11.91
N VAL A 244 -12.85 1.37 12.93
CA VAL A 244 -11.62 2.11 13.33
C VAL A 244 -11.19 1.78 14.77
N MET A 245 -9.89 1.51 15.01
CA MET A 245 -9.02 2.23 15.99
C MET A 245 -7.59 1.64 16.10
N LEU A 246 -6.65 2.32 15.44
CA LEU A 246 -5.20 2.54 15.68
C LEU A 246 -4.60 2.93 14.30
N LYS A 247 -3.76 3.97 14.21
CA LYS A 247 -3.28 4.49 12.92
C LYS A 247 -2.13 3.61 12.38
N ALA A 248 -2.47 2.61 11.57
CA ALA A 248 -1.50 1.85 10.77
C ALA A 248 -0.80 2.76 9.74
N ASN A 249 0.49 2.53 9.46
CA ASN A 249 1.28 3.40 8.59
C ASN A 249 1.36 2.93 7.12
N TYR A 250 1.21 1.63 6.82
CA TYR A 250 1.24 1.03 5.48
C TYR A 250 2.39 1.51 4.57
N TYR A 251 3.54 1.80 5.14
CA TYR A 251 4.69 2.26 4.36
C TYR A 251 5.12 1.20 3.34
N GLY A 252 5.50 1.67 2.15
CA GLY A 252 5.81 0.81 1.00
C GLY A 252 4.65 0.57 0.03
N SER A 253 3.40 0.83 0.46
CA SER A 253 2.23 0.80 -0.43
C SER A 253 2.15 2.07 -1.28
N LEU A 254 1.98 1.90 -2.59
CA LEU A 254 1.71 2.98 -3.54
C LEU A 254 0.39 3.67 -3.18
N LEU A 255 -0.68 2.91 -2.93
CA LEU A 255 -2.01 3.48 -2.77
C LEU A 255 -2.18 4.19 -1.42
N GLU A 256 -1.60 3.63 -0.36
CA GLU A 256 -1.77 4.14 1.02
C GLU A 256 -0.74 5.19 1.42
N SER A 257 0.49 5.12 0.89
CA SER A 257 1.61 5.93 1.36
C SER A 257 2.27 6.82 0.29
N SER A 258 1.72 6.88 -0.93
CA SER A 258 2.20 7.82 -1.96
C SER A 258 1.20 8.93 -2.26
N THR A 259 1.65 9.93 -3.00
CA THR A 259 0.84 11.08 -3.42
C THR A 259 0.85 11.24 -4.93
N VAL A 260 -0.11 12.03 -5.42
CA VAL A 260 -0.26 12.45 -6.81
C VAL A 260 -0.44 13.95 -6.87
N CYS A 261 0.12 14.60 -7.90
CA CYS A 261 -0.10 16.02 -8.12
C CYS A 261 -1.47 16.22 -8.79
N LEU A 262 -2.37 16.97 -8.15
CA LEU A 262 -3.65 17.35 -8.74
C LEU A 262 -3.48 18.46 -9.78
N GLY A 263 -2.62 19.44 -9.47
CA GLY A 263 -2.36 20.62 -10.27
C GLY A 263 -1.66 21.69 -9.43
N SER A 264 -1.68 22.93 -9.90
CA SER A 264 -1.06 24.08 -9.20
C SER A 264 -2.12 24.90 -8.45
N GLY A 265 -1.82 25.25 -7.21
CA GLY A 265 -2.53 26.24 -6.40
C GLY A 265 -1.71 27.52 -6.22
N PRO A 266 -2.19 28.50 -5.43
CA PRO A 266 -1.49 29.76 -5.18
C PRO A 266 -0.07 29.59 -4.62
N ASP A 267 0.14 28.56 -3.80
CA ASP A 267 1.42 28.27 -3.14
C ASP A 267 2.28 27.22 -3.88
N GLY A 268 1.88 26.82 -5.09
CA GLY A 268 2.58 25.82 -5.92
C GLY A 268 1.80 24.52 -6.11
N GLU A 269 2.52 23.44 -6.43
CA GLU A 269 1.89 22.15 -6.74
C GLU A 269 1.15 21.55 -5.54
N VAL A 270 -0.09 21.14 -5.76
CA VAL A 270 -0.96 20.54 -4.74
C VAL A 270 -0.97 19.03 -4.91
N TYR A 271 -0.48 18.34 -3.88
CA TYR A 271 -0.45 16.88 -3.83
C TYR A 271 -1.51 16.33 -2.89
N VAL A 272 -2.15 15.24 -3.31
CA VAL A 272 -3.09 14.48 -2.46
C VAL A 272 -2.65 13.02 -2.35
N PRO A 273 -3.04 12.30 -1.28
CA PRO A 273 -2.82 10.87 -1.18
C PRO A 273 -3.39 10.12 -2.40
N PHE A 274 -2.67 9.12 -2.89
CA PHE A 274 -3.04 8.37 -4.09
C PHE A 274 -4.44 7.73 -3.95
N ARG A 275 -4.74 7.15 -2.78
CA ARG A 275 -6.07 6.62 -2.41
C ARG A 275 -7.21 7.64 -2.41
N ASP A 276 -6.91 8.94 -2.33
CA ASP A 276 -7.95 9.98 -2.26
C ASP A 276 -8.43 10.42 -3.67
N LEU A 277 -7.82 9.90 -4.76
CA LEU A 277 -8.29 10.16 -6.14
C LEU A 277 -9.66 9.53 -6.43
N LEU A 278 -9.84 8.26 -6.10
CA LEU A 278 -11.07 7.51 -6.36
C LEU A 278 -11.46 6.71 -5.11
N PRO A 279 -12.75 6.42 -4.87
CA PRO A 279 -13.16 5.55 -3.77
C PRO A 279 -12.50 4.17 -3.90
N MET A 280 -11.76 3.75 -2.86
CA MET A 280 -10.98 2.50 -2.82
C MET A 280 -11.20 1.77 -1.50
N VAL A 281 -11.05 0.44 -1.54
CA VAL A 281 -11.02 -0.39 -0.33
C VAL A 281 -9.82 -0.01 0.52
N HIS A 282 -10.05 0.18 1.81
CA HIS A 282 -8.97 0.40 2.77
C HIS A 282 -8.43 -0.96 3.25
N PRO A 283 -7.12 -1.14 3.47
CA PRO A 283 -6.55 -2.41 3.89
C PRO A 283 -7.15 -3.00 5.17
N ASN A 284 -7.58 -2.16 6.13
CA ASN A 284 -8.28 -2.61 7.35
C ASN A 284 -9.61 -3.34 7.10
N ASP A 285 -10.19 -3.18 5.91
CA ASP A 285 -11.50 -3.74 5.56
C ASP A 285 -11.37 -5.06 4.80
N ILE A 286 -10.13 -5.48 4.53
CA ILE A 286 -9.83 -6.76 3.91
C ILE A 286 -9.98 -7.85 4.96
N VAL A 287 -10.85 -8.81 4.67
CA VAL A 287 -10.90 -10.07 5.42
C VAL A 287 -9.89 -11.02 4.79
N PHE A 288 -9.19 -11.81 5.59
CA PHE A 288 -8.20 -12.79 5.13
C PHE A 288 -8.68 -14.22 5.42
N ASP A 289 -8.43 -15.11 4.47
CA ASP A 289 -8.50 -16.58 4.60
C ASP A 289 -7.37 -17.13 3.71
N GLY A 290 -7.20 -18.45 3.58
CA GLY A 290 -6.16 -18.97 2.70
C GLY A 290 -5.88 -20.44 2.86
N TRP A 291 -4.92 -20.92 2.08
CA TRP A 291 -4.49 -22.31 2.08
C TRP A 291 -2.99 -22.40 2.26
N ASP A 292 -2.55 -23.37 3.05
CA ASP A 292 -1.13 -23.67 3.21
C ASP A 292 -0.94 -25.18 3.23
N ILE A 293 0.20 -25.63 2.72
CA ILE A 293 0.59 -27.04 2.85
C ILE A 293 1.03 -27.36 4.29
N SER A 294 1.28 -26.34 5.11
CA SER A 294 1.60 -26.42 6.52
C SER A 294 0.36 -26.19 7.40
N SER A 295 0.24 -26.94 8.49
CA SER A 295 -0.88 -26.84 9.43
C SER A 295 -0.74 -25.77 10.50
N LEU A 296 0.37 -25.03 10.52
CA LEU A 296 0.61 -23.97 11.51
C LEU A 296 -0.40 -22.83 11.37
N ASP A 297 -0.94 -22.39 12.50
CA ASP A 297 -1.71 -21.14 12.59
C ASP A 297 -0.83 -19.92 12.34
N LEU A 298 -1.44 -18.74 12.16
CA LEU A 298 -0.70 -17.52 11.85
C LEU A 298 0.16 -17.02 13.01
N GLY A 299 -0.12 -17.41 14.26
CA GLY A 299 0.71 -17.12 15.43
C GLY A 299 2.03 -17.90 15.40
N GLY A 300 1.95 -19.21 15.18
CA GLY A 300 3.14 -20.02 14.90
C GLY A 300 3.85 -19.58 13.61
N ALA A 301 3.10 -19.19 12.58
CA ALA A 301 3.68 -18.73 11.32
C ALA A 301 4.48 -17.43 11.47
N MET A 302 4.06 -16.49 12.33
CA MET A 302 4.81 -15.24 12.56
C MET A 302 6.10 -15.45 13.36
N GLU A 303 6.07 -16.32 14.38
CA GLU A 303 7.27 -16.70 15.15
C GLU A 303 8.30 -17.33 14.21
N ARG A 304 7.81 -18.23 13.36
CA ARG A 304 8.56 -18.90 12.31
C ARG A 304 9.11 -17.95 11.26
N ALA A 305 8.35 -16.89 10.93
CA ALA A 305 8.73 -15.90 9.92
C ALA A 305 9.93 -15.05 10.34
N GLN A 306 10.03 -14.72 11.64
CA GLN A 306 11.05 -13.82 12.19
C GLN A 306 11.11 -12.45 11.49
N VAL A 307 9.95 -11.95 11.03
CA VAL A 307 9.84 -10.66 10.32
C VAL A 307 9.46 -9.53 11.28
N LEU A 308 8.42 -9.76 12.09
CA LEU A 308 7.90 -8.75 13.00
C LEU A 308 8.69 -8.72 14.31
N ASP A 309 8.82 -7.55 14.91
CA ASP A 309 9.40 -7.42 16.25
C ASP A 309 8.66 -8.30 17.25
N TRP A 310 9.40 -8.94 18.16
CA TRP A 310 8.85 -9.86 19.16
C TRP A 310 7.69 -9.25 19.96
N SER A 311 7.85 -8.00 20.43
CA SER A 311 6.81 -7.31 21.20
C SER A 311 5.52 -7.06 20.41
N LEU A 312 5.61 -6.98 19.07
CA LEU A 312 4.43 -6.89 18.21
C LEU A 312 3.80 -8.27 18.02
N GLN A 313 4.61 -9.32 17.86
CA GLN A 313 4.10 -10.70 17.82
C GLN A 313 3.32 -11.04 19.09
N GLU A 314 3.83 -10.71 20.28
CA GLU A 314 3.13 -10.94 21.55
C GLU A 314 1.76 -10.26 21.60
N LYS A 315 1.65 -9.03 21.07
CA LYS A 315 0.39 -8.29 21.00
C LYS A 315 -0.60 -8.88 20.00
N LEU A 316 -0.10 -9.42 18.89
CA LEU A 316 -0.91 -9.99 17.81
C LEU A 316 -1.29 -11.44 18.07
N ARG A 317 -0.55 -12.15 18.93
CA ARG A 317 -0.73 -13.59 19.23
C ARG A 317 -2.18 -13.98 19.51
N PRO A 318 -2.96 -13.28 20.37
CA PRO A 318 -4.33 -13.65 20.66
C PRO A 318 -5.26 -13.64 19.43
N LEU A 319 -4.94 -12.83 18.41
CA LEU A 319 -5.70 -12.76 17.16
C LEU A 319 -5.20 -13.79 16.14
N MET A 320 -3.88 -14.00 16.07
CA MET A 320 -3.24 -14.76 15.00
C MET A 320 -3.32 -16.27 15.24
N ASP A 321 -3.34 -16.72 16.50
CA ASP A 321 -3.56 -18.13 16.85
C ASP A 321 -4.94 -18.65 16.40
N GLN A 322 -5.91 -17.74 16.21
CA GLN A 322 -7.26 -18.08 15.76
C GLN A 322 -7.35 -18.25 14.24
N LEU A 323 -6.33 -17.81 13.49
CA LEU A 323 -6.32 -17.84 12.04
C LEU A 323 -5.49 -19.05 11.58
N LYS A 324 -6.18 -20.08 11.09
CA LYS A 324 -5.55 -21.30 10.59
C LYS A 324 -5.76 -21.45 9.09
N PRO A 325 -4.70 -21.65 8.28
CA PRO A 325 -4.86 -21.95 6.86
C PRO A 325 -5.66 -23.23 6.62
N ARG A 326 -6.41 -23.26 5.53
CA ARG A 326 -7.06 -24.46 4.99
C ARG A 326 -6.01 -25.43 4.41
N PRO A 327 -6.31 -26.74 4.33
CA PRO A 327 -5.44 -27.69 3.65
C PRO A 327 -5.22 -27.28 2.18
N SER A 328 -4.00 -27.36 1.65
CA SER A 328 -3.70 -26.96 0.28
C SER A 328 -3.36 -28.12 -0.65
N VAL A 329 -3.23 -27.84 -1.94
CA VAL A 329 -2.73 -28.81 -2.94
C VAL A 329 -1.22 -28.86 -2.87
N TYR A 330 -0.67 -30.07 -2.73
CA TYR A 330 0.77 -30.32 -2.79
C TYR A 330 1.06 -31.37 -3.86
N ILE A 331 1.86 -30.96 -4.84
CA ILE A 331 2.36 -31.81 -5.92
C ILE A 331 3.89 -31.68 -5.90
N PRO A 332 4.62 -32.66 -5.31
CA PRO A 332 6.03 -32.54 -4.98
C PRO A 332 6.94 -32.08 -6.13
N GLU A 333 6.64 -32.53 -7.34
CA GLU A 333 7.44 -32.25 -8.54
C GLU A 333 7.42 -30.79 -9.00
N PHE A 334 6.55 -29.93 -8.46
CA PHE A 334 6.49 -28.52 -8.84
C PHE A 334 7.34 -27.61 -7.96
N ILE A 335 7.63 -27.99 -6.72
CA ILE A 335 8.43 -27.18 -5.78
C ILE A 335 9.71 -27.92 -5.37
N ALA A 336 10.58 -27.28 -4.59
CA ALA A 336 11.81 -27.92 -4.16
C ALA A 336 11.51 -29.13 -3.24
N ALA A 337 12.22 -30.24 -3.43
CA ALA A 337 12.04 -31.45 -2.61
C ALA A 337 12.27 -31.20 -1.10
N ASN A 338 13.04 -30.16 -0.77
CA ASN A 338 13.23 -29.71 0.60
C ASN A 338 11.97 -29.08 1.24
N GLN A 339 10.82 -29.07 0.56
CA GLN A 339 9.54 -28.64 1.14
C GLN A 339 8.71 -29.83 1.66
N GLU A 340 9.14 -31.08 1.46
CA GLU A 340 8.37 -32.28 1.81
C GLU A 340 8.00 -32.34 3.31
N PHE A 341 8.95 -32.04 4.20
CA PHE A 341 8.72 -32.09 5.65
C PHE A 341 7.69 -31.07 6.14
N ARG A 342 7.41 -30.04 5.33
CA ARG A 342 6.48 -28.95 5.65
C ARG A 342 5.04 -29.32 5.29
N ALA A 343 4.86 -30.28 4.37
CA ALA A 343 3.59 -30.59 3.74
C ALA A 343 2.74 -31.57 4.59
N ASP A 344 2.13 -31.08 5.66
CA ASP A 344 1.28 -31.86 6.59
C ASP A 344 -0.23 -31.56 6.48
N HIS A 345 -0.62 -30.53 5.72
CA HIS A 345 -2.00 -30.03 5.64
C HIS A 345 -2.52 -30.02 4.19
N LEU A 346 -2.97 -31.18 3.71
CA LEU A 346 -3.15 -31.40 2.27
C LEU A 346 -4.58 -31.77 1.87
N ILE A 347 -5.04 -31.23 0.74
CA ILE A 347 -6.22 -31.73 0.01
C ILE A 347 -5.83 -33.02 -0.71
N ARG A 348 -6.53 -34.11 -0.40
CA ARG A 348 -6.32 -35.43 -1.01
C ARG A 348 -7.22 -35.63 -2.23
N GLY A 349 -6.89 -36.63 -3.05
CA GLY A 349 -7.66 -36.99 -4.23
C GLY A 349 -6.95 -36.63 -5.54
N THR A 350 -7.68 -36.79 -6.63
CA THR A 350 -7.28 -36.41 -7.99
C THR A 350 -7.23 -34.90 -8.18
N LYS A 351 -6.56 -34.40 -9.24
CA LYS A 351 -6.53 -32.97 -9.56
C LYS A 351 -7.94 -32.38 -9.72
N ALA A 352 -8.87 -33.14 -10.31
CA ALA A 352 -10.27 -32.73 -10.46
C ALA A 352 -10.96 -32.54 -9.10
N GLU A 353 -10.79 -33.48 -8.16
CA GLU A 353 -11.34 -33.39 -6.80
C GLU A 353 -10.70 -32.24 -6.01
N GLN A 354 -9.40 -32.04 -6.17
CA GLN A 354 -8.68 -30.93 -5.55
C GLN A 354 -9.17 -29.56 -6.05
N VAL A 355 -9.36 -29.40 -7.35
CA VAL A 355 -9.96 -28.17 -7.93
C VAL A 355 -11.39 -27.98 -7.43
N ALA A 356 -12.19 -29.04 -7.36
CA ALA A 356 -13.55 -28.96 -6.83
C ALA A 356 -13.56 -28.52 -5.35
N GLN A 357 -12.60 -29.00 -4.54
CA GLN A 357 -12.46 -28.57 -3.15
C GLN A 357 -12.08 -27.09 -3.05
N ILE A 358 -11.12 -26.60 -3.85
CA ILE A 358 -10.73 -25.17 -3.85
C ILE A 358 -11.95 -24.29 -4.19
N ARG A 359 -12.74 -24.69 -5.19
CA ARG A 359 -13.98 -23.99 -5.55
C ARG A 359 -15.00 -23.98 -4.41
N SER A 360 -15.17 -25.12 -3.74
CA SER A 360 -16.03 -25.22 -2.55
C SER A 360 -15.54 -24.32 -1.42
N ASP A 361 -14.24 -24.22 -1.19
CA ASP A 361 -13.65 -23.37 -0.16
C ASP A 361 -13.87 -21.88 -0.45
N ILE A 362 -13.73 -21.45 -1.71
CA ILE A 362 -14.05 -20.08 -2.14
C ILE A 362 -15.53 -19.76 -1.87
N CYS A 363 -16.44 -20.68 -2.22
CA CYS A 363 -17.87 -20.54 -1.97
C CYS A 363 -18.20 -20.49 -0.47
N ASP A 364 -17.65 -21.41 0.32
CA ASP A 364 -17.81 -21.50 1.77
C ASP A 364 -17.37 -20.21 2.44
N PHE A 365 -16.19 -19.70 2.07
CA PHE A 365 -15.68 -18.46 2.61
C PHE A 365 -16.58 -17.27 2.26
N ARG A 366 -17.00 -17.14 1.00
CA ARG A 366 -17.89 -16.07 0.55
C ARG A 366 -19.19 -16.05 1.36
N GLN A 367 -19.77 -17.23 1.61
CA GLN A 367 -21.01 -17.38 2.38
C GLN A 367 -20.82 -17.04 3.86
N LYS A 368 -19.75 -17.52 4.51
CA LYS A 368 -19.49 -17.31 5.95
C LYS A 368 -19.15 -15.86 6.29
N SER A 369 -18.38 -15.21 5.42
CA SER A 369 -17.88 -13.84 5.65
C SER A 369 -18.89 -12.76 5.21
N GLY A 370 -19.86 -13.12 4.37
CA GLY A 370 -20.86 -12.20 3.83
C GLY A 370 -20.24 -11.11 2.95
N ILE A 371 -19.22 -11.49 2.16
CA ILE A 371 -18.52 -10.58 1.25
C ILE A 371 -19.04 -10.66 -0.18
N ASP A 372 -18.90 -9.57 -0.92
CA ASP A 372 -19.34 -9.52 -2.32
C ASP A 372 -18.25 -9.97 -3.29
N LYS A 373 -16.99 -9.59 -3.03
CA LYS A 373 -15.85 -9.77 -3.95
C LYS A 373 -14.75 -10.60 -3.32
N VAL A 374 -14.25 -11.55 -4.09
CA VAL A 374 -13.13 -12.41 -3.72
C VAL A 374 -12.00 -12.22 -4.73
N ILE A 375 -10.80 -11.97 -4.22
CA ILE A 375 -9.56 -11.98 -5.00
C ILE A 375 -8.65 -13.04 -4.42
N VAL A 376 -8.17 -13.92 -5.30
CA VAL A 376 -7.22 -14.97 -4.95
C VAL A 376 -5.84 -14.51 -5.36
N LEU A 377 -4.86 -14.62 -4.46
CA LEU A 377 -3.48 -14.24 -4.76
C LEU A 377 -2.52 -15.37 -4.39
N TRP A 378 -1.67 -15.76 -5.33
CA TRP A 378 -0.60 -16.72 -5.08
C TRP A 378 0.61 -16.04 -4.47
N THR A 379 0.96 -16.42 -3.24
CA THR A 379 2.20 -16.02 -2.57
C THR A 379 2.91 -17.23 -1.94
N ALA A 380 2.60 -18.43 -2.44
CA ALA A 380 3.23 -19.67 -2.00
C ALA A 380 4.65 -19.82 -2.59
N ASN A 381 5.29 -20.96 -2.31
CA ASN A 381 6.57 -21.33 -2.90
C ASN A 381 6.58 -21.10 -4.43
N THR A 382 7.73 -20.63 -4.93
CA THR A 382 7.98 -20.57 -6.37
C THR A 382 7.96 -21.99 -6.93
N GLU A 383 7.08 -22.23 -7.91
CA GLU A 383 7.05 -23.49 -8.66
C GLU A 383 8.07 -23.44 -9.81
N ARG A 384 8.46 -24.60 -10.34
CA ARG A 384 9.12 -24.68 -11.66
C ARG A 384 8.13 -24.27 -12.76
N PHE A 385 8.65 -23.97 -13.95
CA PHE A 385 7.78 -23.76 -15.10
C PHE A 385 7.10 -25.05 -15.54
N CYS A 386 5.84 -24.92 -15.97
CA CYS A 386 5.12 -25.91 -16.74
C CYS A 386 5.55 -25.84 -18.21
N ASP A 387 5.68 -26.99 -18.85
CA ASP A 387 5.71 -27.07 -20.31
C ASP A 387 4.34 -26.72 -20.90
N VAL A 388 4.32 -26.01 -22.03
CA VAL A 388 3.08 -25.79 -22.80
C VAL A 388 2.91 -26.97 -23.75
N VAL A 389 1.90 -27.81 -23.48
CA VAL A 389 1.68 -29.09 -24.17
C VAL A 389 0.36 -29.03 -24.94
N PRO A 390 0.38 -29.18 -26.28
CA PRO A 390 -0.83 -29.25 -27.09
C PRO A 390 -1.78 -30.37 -26.64
N GLY A 391 -3.08 -30.08 -26.56
CA GLY A 391 -4.07 -31.03 -26.06
C GLY A 391 -4.15 -31.16 -24.54
N VAL A 392 -3.33 -30.41 -23.78
CA VAL A 392 -3.31 -30.44 -22.31
C VAL A 392 -3.59 -29.08 -21.70
N ASN A 393 -2.77 -28.07 -21.98
CA ASN A 393 -2.85 -26.74 -21.33
C ASN A 393 -2.78 -25.56 -22.32
N ASP A 394 -2.98 -25.86 -23.61
CA ASP A 394 -2.96 -24.95 -24.74
C ASP A 394 -4.29 -24.21 -24.97
N THR A 395 -5.42 -24.79 -24.57
CA THR A 395 -6.76 -24.19 -24.69
C THR A 395 -7.56 -24.33 -23.39
N ALA A 396 -8.60 -23.50 -23.20
CA ALA A 396 -9.46 -23.60 -22.03
C ALA A 396 -10.14 -24.97 -21.90
N GLU A 397 -10.60 -25.54 -23.00
CA GLU A 397 -11.27 -26.85 -23.04
C GLU A 397 -10.32 -27.97 -22.59
N ASN A 398 -9.11 -27.98 -23.14
CA ASN A 398 -8.09 -28.98 -22.79
C ASN A 398 -7.67 -28.84 -21.32
N LEU A 399 -7.45 -27.61 -20.84
CA LEU A 399 -7.02 -27.35 -19.47
C LEU A 399 -8.07 -27.78 -18.43
N LEU A 400 -9.35 -27.68 -18.76
CA LEU A 400 -10.44 -28.11 -17.89
C LEU A 400 -10.58 -29.64 -17.79
N ASN A 401 -9.95 -30.39 -18.69
CA ASN A 401 -9.98 -31.85 -18.66
C ASN A 401 -8.92 -32.43 -17.71
N PHE A 402 -9.10 -32.22 -16.40
CA PHE A 402 -8.16 -32.69 -15.37
C PHE A 402 -8.00 -34.23 -15.29
N HIS A 403 -8.86 -35.01 -15.97
CA HIS A 403 -8.82 -36.47 -15.94
C HIS A 403 -7.69 -37.08 -16.77
N THR A 404 -7.16 -36.34 -17.74
CA THR A 404 -6.06 -36.81 -18.61
C THR A 404 -4.70 -36.82 -17.89
N GLY A 405 -4.62 -36.24 -16.69
CA GLY A 405 -3.33 -35.98 -16.04
C GLY A 405 -2.51 -34.96 -16.82
N GLY A 406 -1.21 -34.86 -16.54
CA GLY A 406 -0.30 -34.01 -17.31
C GLY A 406 0.11 -32.71 -16.62
N GLU A 407 0.68 -31.82 -17.43
CA GLU A 407 1.47 -30.65 -17.04
C GLU A 407 0.60 -29.48 -16.55
N VAL A 408 -0.01 -29.69 -15.37
CA VAL A 408 -0.88 -28.73 -14.68
C VAL A 408 -0.42 -28.63 -13.23
N SER A 409 0.12 -27.47 -12.85
CA SER A 409 0.64 -27.19 -11.51
C SER A 409 -0.45 -26.83 -10.51
N PRO A 410 -0.17 -26.90 -9.19
CA PRO A 410 -1.06 -26.38 -8.17
C PRO A 410 -1.47 -24.92 -8.42
N SER A 411 -0.55 -24.02 -8.77
CA SER A 411 -0.93 -22.63 -9.07
C SER A 411 -1.91 -22.50 -10.24
N THR A 412 -1.78 -23.31 -11.29
CA THR A 412 -2.75 -23.36 -12.39
C THR A 412 -4.11 -23.90 -11.94
N MET A 413 -4.13 -24.89 -11.03
CA MET A 413 -5.36 -25.40 -10.43
C MET A 413 -6.10 -24.34 -9.62
N PHE A 414 -5.38 -23.53 -8.82
CA PHE A 414 -5.98 -22.40 -8.10
C PHE A 414 -6.46 -21.31 -9.06
N ALA A 415 -5.74 -21.01 -10.14
CA ALA A 415 -6.17 -20.07 -11.16
C ALA A 415 -7.48 -20.53 -11.82
N VAL A 416 -7.56 -21.79 -12.25
CA VAL A 416 -8.78 -22.36 -12.84
C VAL A 416 -9.94 -22.34 -11.86
N ALA A 417 -9.74 -22.76 -10.61
CA ALA A 417 -10.78 -22.71 -9.59
C ALA A 417 -11.31 -21.29 -9.37
N SER A 418 -10.41 -20.30 -9.28
CA SER A 418 -10.76 -18.89 -9.08
C SER A 418 -11.56 -18.34 -10.27
N ILE A 419 -11.11 -18.60 -11.50
CA ILE A 419 -11.79 -18.15 -12.72
C ILE A 419 -13.19 -18.77 -12.83
N LEU A 420 -13.34 -20.06 -12.51
CA LEU A 420 -14.64 -20.74 -12.53
C LEU A 420 -15.63 -20.19 -11.48
N GLU A 421 -15.13 -19.66 -10.36
CA GLU A 421 -15.93 -18.98 -9.33
C GLU A 421 -16.10 -17.47 -9.56
N GLY A 422 -15.64 -16.95 -10.71
CA GLY A 422 -15.74 -15.52 -11.02
C GLY A 422 -14.83 -14.63 -10.17
N CYS A 423 -13.80 -15.21 -9.54
CA CYS A 423 -12.87 -14.52 -8.65
C CYS A 423 -11.59 -14.16 -9.40
N ALA A 424 -11.13 -12.91 -9.26
CA ALA A 424 -9.87 -12.51 -9.87
C ALA A 424 -8.70 -13.31 -9.29
N TYR A 425 -7.70 -13.65 -10.10
CA TYR A 425 -6.53 -14.41 -9.68
C TYR A 425 -5.23 -13.67 -9.98
N ILE A 426 -4.39 -13.48 -8.97
CA ILE A 426 -3.12 -12.76 -9.08
C ILE A 426 -1.97 -13.72 -8.77
N ASN A 427 -0.99 -13.82 -9.66
CA ASN A 427 0.21 -14.60 -9.45
C ASN A 427 1.35 -13.73 -8.91
N GLY A 428 1.66 -13.87 -7.62
CA GLY A 428 2.75 -13.15 -6.96
C GLY A 428 4.13 -13.82 -7.09
N SER A 429 4.21 -14.97 -7.75
CA SER A 429 5.45 -15.77 -7.92
C SER A 429 5.82 -15.88 -9.41
N PRO A 430 7.04 -16.33 -9.76
CA PRO A 430 7.54 -16.21 -11.13
C PRO A 430 7.15 -17.35 -12.07
N GLN A 431 6.55 -18.44 -11.58
CA GLN A 431 6.14 -19.55 -12.45
C GLN A 431 5.09 -19.12 -13.49
N ASN A 432 5.06 -19.80 -14.63
CA ASN A 432 4.14 -19.53 -15.73
C ASN A 432 2.73 -20.13 -15.50
N THR A 433 2.10 -19.78 -14.39
CA THR A 433 0.72 -20.20 -14.03
C THR A 433 -0.27 -19.94 -15.17
N PHE A 434 -0.11 -18.81 -15.86
CA PHE A 434 -0.97 -18.38 -16.97
C PHE A 434 -0.54 -19.01 -18.30
N VAL A 435 -0.57 -20.35 -18.36
CA VAL A 435 -0.51 -21.11 -19.62
C VAL A 435 -1.62 -20.67 -20.59
N PRO A 436 -1.48 -20.88 -21.91
CA PRO A 436 -2.44 -20.36 -22.89
C PRO A 436 -3.90 -20.73 -22.58
N GLY A 437 -4.16 -21.96 -22.12
CA GLY A 437 -5.50 -22.38 -21.72
C GLY A 437 -6.07 -21.64 -20.51
N ALA A 438 -5.23 -21.18 -19.58
CA ALA A 438 -5.66 -20.40 -18.42
C ALA A 438 -6.01 -18.95 -18.82
N VAL A 439 -5.24 -18.37 -19.74
CA VAL A 439 -5.53 -17.04 -20.32
C VAL A 439 -6.83 -17.08 -21.12
N ASP A 440 -6.99 -18.09 -21.98
CA ASP A 440 -8.20 -18.33 -22.76
C ASP A 440 -9.43 -18.49 -21.84
N LEU A 441 -9.32 -19.29 -20.79
CA LEU A 441 -10.40 -19.48 -19.81
C LEU A 441 -10.78 -18.15 -19.11
N ALA A 442 -9.81 -17.33 -18.72
CA ALA A 442 -10.05 -16.03 -18.10
C ALA A 442 -10.75 -15.03 -19.05
N ILE A 443 -10.40 -15.07 -20.35
CA ILE A 443 -11.04 -14.26 -21.39
C ILE A 443 -12.49 -14.73 -21.60
N GLN A 444 -12.71 -16.04 -21.76
CA GLN A 444 -14.05 -16.62 -21.94
C GLN A 444 -15.00 -16.31 -20.77
N ARG A 445 -14.47 -16.24 -19.55
CA ARG A 445 -15.24 -15.95 -18.33
C ARG A 445 -15.31 -14.46 -17.98
N GLY A 446 -14.55 -13.60 -18.65
CA GLY A 446 -14.46 -12.17 -18.31
C GLY A 446 -13.91 -11.91 -16.92
N VAL A 447 -13.00 -12.76 -16.42
CA VAL A 447 -12.40 -12.66 -15.08
C VAL A 447 -10.99 -12.13 -15.16
N PHE A 448 -10.62 -11.27 -14.22
CA PHE A 448 -9.26 -10.72 -14.19
C PHE A 448 -8.21 -11.71 -13.72
N ILE A 449 -7.11 -11.74 -14.47
CA ILE A 449 -5.85 -12.37 -14.11
C ILE A 449 -4.71 -11.36 -14.19
N GLY A 450 -3.70 -11.50 -13.34
CA GLY A 450 -2.52 -10.62 -13.37
C GLY A 450 -1.33 -11.20 -12.62
N GLY A 451 -0.15 -10.67 -12.90
CA GLY A 451 1.13 -11.24 -12.49
C GLY A 451 2.23 -10.78 -13.46
N ASP A 452 3.44 -11.32 -13.45
CA ASP A 452 3.96 -12.35 -12.53
C ASP A 452 5.11 -11.80 -11.67
N ASP A 453 5.29 -12.40 -10.49
CA ASP A 453 6.35 -12.14 -9.49
C ASP A 453 6.37 -10.73 -8.87
N PHE A 454 6.29 -10.60 -7.54
CA PHE A 454 6.29 -9.29 -6.87
C PHE A 454 7.52 -8.43 -7.15
N LYS A 455 7.35 -7.17 -7.55
CA LYS A 455 8.46 -6.23 -7.75
C LYS A 455 8.78 -5.45 -6.46
N SER A 456 9.41 -6.11 -5.48
CA SER A 456 9.69 -5.59 -4.13
C SER A 456 10.93 -4.68 -4.04
N GLY A 457 12.13 -5.26 -4.09
CA GLY A 457 13.40 -4.57 -3.80
C GLY A 457 14.31 -4.37 -5.02
N GLN A 458 15.25 -5.30 -5.23
CA GLN A 458 16.31 -5.20 -6.27
C GLN A 458 15.75 -4.89 -7.66
N THR A 459 14.77 -5.67 -8.13
CA THR A 459 14.22 -5.49 -9.49
C THR A 459 13.47 -4.16 -9.64
N LYS A 460 12.86 -3.65 -8.55
CA LYS A 460 12.19 -2.34 -8.54
C LYS A 460 13.21 -1.23 -8.81
N ILE A 461 14.33 -1.23 -8.10
CA ILE A 461 15.43 -0.27 -8.31
C ILE A 461 16.07 -0.46 -9.69
N LYS A 462 16.29 -1.70 -10.15
CA LYS A 462 16.82 -1.98 -11.49
C LYS A 462 15.98 -1.33 -12.59
N SER A 463 14.65 -1.44 -12.49
CA SER A 463 13.72 -0.82 -13.46
C SER A 463 13.70 0.72 -13.42
N VAL A 464 14.24 1.33 -12.37
CA VAL A 464 14.46 2.78 -12.27
C VAL A 464 15.82 3.14 -12.85
N LEU A 465 16.89 2.46 -12.42
CA LEU A 465 18.27 2.79 -12.78
C LEU A 465 18.53 2.62 -14.28
N VAL A 466 18.06 1.52 -14.88
CA VAL A 466 18.30 1.27 -16.31
C VAL A 466 17.54 2.27 -17.17
N ASP A 467 16.31 2.61 -16.80
CA ASP A 467 15.50 3.65 -17.46
C ASP A 467 16.18 5.02 -17.37
N PHE A 468 16.68 5.38 -16.18
CA PHE A 468 17.47 6.60 -15.96
C PHE A 468 18.72 6.65 -16.83
N LEU A 469 19.56 5.60 -16.82
CA LEU A 469 20.83 5.57 -17.55
C LEU A 469 20.60 5.70 -19.05
N VAL A 470 19.69 4.90 -19.61
CA VAL A 470 19.39 4.92 -21.06
C VAL A 470 18.73 6.24 -21.48
N SER A 471 17.84 6.80 -20.65
CA SER A 471 17.22 8.10 -20.91
C SER A 471 18.22 9.26 -20.85
N ALA A 472 19.28 9.12 -20.04
CA ALA A 472 20.37 10.09 -19.95
C ALA A 472 21.42 9.93 -21.09
N GLY A 473 21.22 8.99 -22.02
CA GLY A 473 22.18 8.71 -23.09
C GLY A 473 23.43 7.96 -22.63
N ILE A 474 23.38 7.29 -21.47
CA ILE A 474 24.44 6.43 -20.94
C ILE A 474 24.13 5.00 -21.36
N LYS A 475 25.12 4.24 -21.83
CA LYS A 475 24.93 2.88 -22.35
C LYS A 475 25.34 1.83 -21.32
N PRO A 476 24.41 1.27 -20.52
CA PRO A 476 24.68 0.05 -19.75
C PRO A 476 25.21 -1.06 -20.67
N THR A 477 26.38 -1.60 -20.33
CA THR A 477 27.00 -2.73 -21.04
C THR A 477 27.10 -3.98 -20.19
N SER A 478 27.11 -3.85 -18.85
CA SER A 478 27.05 -4.99 -17.94
C SER A 478 26.19 -4.68 -16.72
N ILE A 479 25.33 -5.63 -16.36
CA ILE A 479 24.45 -5.61 -15.19
C ILE A 479 24.63 -6.94 -14.46
N VAL A 480 25.21 -6.90 -13.27
CA VAL A 480 25.42 -8.10 -12.45
C VAL A 480 24.64 -7.97 -11.15
N SER A 481 23.69 -8.88 -10.91
CA SER A 481 22.75 -8.82 -9.79
C SER A 481 22.87 -10.05 -8.89
N TYR A 482 23.61 -9.92 -7.79
CA TYR A 482 23.71 -10.93 -6.75
C TYR A 482 22.64 -10.74 -5.67
N ASN A 483 22.17 -11.86 -5.12
CA ASN A 483 21.22 -11.89 -4.01
C ASN A 483 21.54 -13.04 -3.07
N HIS A 484 21.39 -12.82 -1.76
CA HIS A 484 21.28 -13.93 -0.80
C HIS A 484 20.25 -13.63 0.28
N LEU A 485 19.56 -14.69 0.72
CA LEU A 485 18.49 -14.65 1.73
C LEU A 485 18.41 -16.00 2.46
N GLY A 486 17.89 -15.98 3.69
CA GLY A 486 17.87 -17.13 4.61
C GLY A 486 16.47 -17.61 4.99
N ASN A 487 15.42 -16.96 4.48
CA ASN A 487 14.04 -17.40 4.65
C ASN A 487 13.71 -18.60 3.75
N ASN A 488 12.47 -19.10 3.85
CA ASN A 488 12.06 -20.28 3.10
C ASN A 488 11.90 -20.04 1.58
N ASP A 489 11.75 -18.78 1.14
CA ASP A 489 11.86 -18.45 -0.29
C ASP A 489 13.28 -18.79 -0.79
N GLY A 490 14.31 -18.32 -0.08
CA GLY A 490 15.70 -18.68 -0.38
C GLY A 490 15.96 -20.19 -0.36
N LEU A 491 15.39 -20.91 0.60
CA LEU A 491 15.51 -22.37 0.70
C LEU A 491 14.85 -23.08 -0.49
N ASN A 492 13.66 -22.65 -0.92
CA ASN A 492 13.01 -23.23 -2.09
C ASN A 492 13.77 -22.89 -3.40
N LEU A 493 14.26 -21.66 -3.50
CA LEU A 493 15.05 -21.18 -4.65
C LEU A 493 16.47 -21.77 -4.69
N SER A 494 16.90 -22.55 -3.70
CA SER A 494 18.18 -23.27 -3.78
C SER A 494 18.13 -24.40 -4.81
N ALA A 495 16.94 -24.85 -5.20
CA ALA A 495 16.74 -25.86 -6.24
C ALA A 495 16.79 -25.23 -7.65
N PRO A 496 17.53 -25.82 -8.61
CA PRO A 496 17.76 -25.20 -9.92
C PRO A 496 16.50 -24.87 -10.74
N GLN A 497 15.48 -25.74 -10.70
CA GLN A 497 14.26 -25.54 -11.49
C GLN A 497 13.42 -24.37 -10.98
N GLN A 498 13.34 -24.19 -9.67
CA GLN A 498 12.66 -23.06 -9.03
C GLN A 498 13.45 -21.77 -9.20
N PHE A 499 14.80 -21.85 -9.11
CA PHE A 499 15.67 -20.71 -9.41
C PHE A 499 15.49 -20.22 -10.85
N ARG A 500 15.38 -21.13 -11.83
CA ARG A 500 15.24 -20.78 -13.25
C ARG A 500 14.03 -19.87 -13.52
N SER A 501 12.90 -20.12 -12.85
CA SER A 501 11.71 -19.27 -12.93
C SER A 501 12.00 -17.84 -12.46
N LYS A 502 12.70 -17.71 -11.33
CA LYS A 502 13.10 -16.40 -10.78
C LYS A 502 14.17 -15.70 -11.63
N GLU A 503 15.07 -16.46 -12.24
CA GLU A 503 16.11 -15.95 -13.13
C GLU A 503 15.47 -15.27 -14.35
N ILE A 504 14.55 -15.95 -15.05
CA ILE A 504 13.88 -15.42 -16.25
C ILE A 504 13.16 -14.09 -15.95
N SER A 505 12.34 -14.06 -14.89
CA SER A 505 11.58 -12.85 -14.51
C SER A 505 12.48 -11.67 -14.10
N LYS A 506 13.66 -11.93 -13.52
CA LYS A 506 14.63 -10.89 -13.14
C LYS A 506 15.47 -10.37 -14.30
N SER A 507 15.68 -11.17 -15.35
CA SER A 507 16.50 -10.81 -16.50
C SER A 507 15.73 -9.98 -17.53
N ASN A 508 14.45 -10.30 -17.78
CA ASN A 508 13.68 -9.66 -18.85
C ASN A 508 13.30 -8.18 -18.59
N VAL A 509 13.51 -7.66 -17.38
CA VAL A 509 13.06 -6.33 -16.96
C VAL A 509 13.76 -5.16 -17.69
N VAL A 510 14.87 -5.42 -18.39
CA VAL A 510 15.66 -4.39 -19.09
C VAL A 510 15.41 -4.35 -20.59
N ASP A 511 14.74 -5.37 -21.14
CA ASP A 511 14.67 -5.63 -22.58
C ASP A 511 13.96 -4.52 -23.38
N ASP A 512 12.85 -3.99 -22.86
CA ASP A 512 12.10 -2.91 -23.50
C ASP A 512 12.85 -1.58 -23.47
N ILE A 513 13.59 -1.30 -22.40
CA ILE A 513 14.40 -0.09 -22.24
C ILE A 513 15.59 -0.12 -23.20
N VAL A 514 16.30 -1.23 -23.30
CA VAL A 514 17.41 -1.41 -24.26
C VAL A 514 16.92 -1.23 -25.70
N ARG A 515 15.79 -1.86 -26.06
CA ARG A 515 15.19 -1.70 -27.41
C ARG A 515 14.71 -0.28 -27.71
N SER A 516 14.45 0.54 -26.69
CA SER A 516 13.93 1.90 -26.88
C SER A 516 14.96 2.87 -27.47
N ASN A 517 16.26 2.54 -27.40
CA ASN A 517 17.33 3.46 -27.79
C ASN A 517 18.29 2.83 -28.82
N PRO A 518 17.95 2.89 -30.13
CA PRO A 518 18.78 2.36 -31.20
C PRO A 518 20.06 3.17 -31.46
N ILE A 519 20.25 4.32 -30.80
CA ILE A 519 21.50 5.10 -30.86
C ILE A 519 22.57 4.42 -30.00
N LEU A 520 22.19 3.93 -28.82
CA LEU A 520 23.11 3.25 -27.91
C LEU A 520 23.31 1.78 -28.26
N TYR A 521 22.24 1.11 -28.73
CA TYR A 521 22.23 -0.34 -28.97
C TYR A 521 21.90 -0.66 -30.42
N GLN A 522 22.72 -1.50 -31.04
CA GLN A 522 22.41 -2.07 -32.34
C GLN A 522 21.23 -3.06 -32.25
N PRO A 523 20.54 -3.36 -33.37
CA PRO A 523 19.49 -4.38 -33.37
C PRO A 523 19.98 -5.73 -32.83
N GLY A 524 19.37 -6.18 -31.73
CA GLY A 524 19.74 -7.44 -31.07
C GLY A 524 20.88 -7.33 -30.04
N GLU A 525 21.53 -6.18 -29.93
CA GLU A 525 22.53 -5.91 -28.90
C GLU A 525 21.85 -5.83 -27.52
N LYS A 526 22.48 -6.46 -26.51
CA LYS A 526 22.04 -6.44 -25.12
C LYS A 526 23.27 -6.28 -24.20
N PRO A 527 23.11 -5.64 -23.02
CA PRO A 527 24.16 -5.71 -22.00
C PRO A 527 24.36 -7.15 -21.53
N ASP A 528 25.55 -7.46 -21.07
CA ASP A 528 25.77 -8.66 -20.25
C ASP A 528 24.87 -8.58 -19.02
N HIS A 529 24.07 -9.62 -18.78
CA HIS A 529 23.13 -9.63 -17.65
C HIS A 529 23.22 -10.95 -16.89
N CYS A 530 23.68 -10.88 -15.63
CA CYS A 530 23.81 -12.04 -14.76
C CYS A 530 22.96 -11.86 -13.50
N VAL A 531 22.20 -12.89 -13.14
CA VAL A 531 21.37 -12.91 -11.93
C VAL A 531 21.77 -14.11 -11.08
N VAL A 532 22.06 -13.87 -9.80
CA VAL A 532 22.42 -14.93 -8.85
C VAL A 532 21.56 -14.82 -7.60
N ILE A 533 21.09 -15.96 -7.11
CA ILE A 533 20.41 -16.09 -5.82
C ILE A 533 21.07 -17.23 -5.05
N LYS A 534 21.42 -16.99 -3.78
CA LYS A 534 21.99 -18.00 -2.88
C LYS A 534 21.21 -18.07 -1.58
N TYR A 535 21.03 -19.29 -1.08
CA TYR A 535 20.48 -19.51 0.24
C TYR A 535 21.57 -19.35 1.30
N VAL A 536 21.37 -18.40 2.22
CA VAL A 536 22.28 -18.11 3.33
C VAL A 536 21.42 -17.98 4.60
N PRO A 537 21.27 -19.06 5.39
CA PRO A 537 20.30 -19.10 6.50
C PRO A 537 20.43 -17.94 7.50
N TYR A 538 21.66 -17.50 7.76
CA TYR A 538 21.97 -16.52 8.81
C TYR A 538 21.24 -15.18 8.65
N VAL A 539 20.95 -14.75 7.40
CA VAL A 539 20.32 -13.45 7.17
C VAL A 539 18.79 -13.48 7.30
N GLY A 540 18.17 -14.66 7.49
CA GLY A 540 16.71 -14.78 7.61
C GLY A 540 15.96 -14.10 6.45
N ASP A 541 14.93 -13.33 6.77
CA ASP A 541 14.15 -12.54 5.80
C ASP A 541 14.89 -11.29 5.26
N SER A 542 15.99 -10.89 5.91
CA SER A 542 16.81 -9.71 5.58
C SER A 542 17.71 -10.00 4.37
N LYS A 543 17.08 -10.14 3.21
CA LYS A 543 17.72 -10.37 1.91
C LYS A 543 18.74 -9.27 1.62
N ARG A 544 19.92 -9.66 1.15
CA ARG A 544 20.95 -8.74 0.65
C ARG A 544 20.99 -8.80 -0.87
N ALA A 545 20.88 -7.64 -1.52
CA ALA A 545 21.07 -7.46 -2.94
C ALA A 545 22.35 -6.66 -3.19
N MET A 546 23.18 -7.13 -4.11
CA MET A 546 24.41 -6.48 -4.53
C MET A 546 24.38 -6.41 -6.04
N ASP A 547 24.34 -5.19 -6.58
CA ASP A 547 24.24 -4.95 -8.01
C ASP A 547 25.42 -4.11 -8.49
N GLU A 548 25.99 -4.46 -9.64
CA GLU A 548 26.97 -3.65 -10.34
C GLU A 548 26.42 -3.31 -11.73
N TYR A 549 26.38 -2.01 -12.05
CA TYR A 549 26.01 -1.49 -13.36
C TYR A 549 27.26 -0.84 -13.96
N THR A 550 27.80 -1.45 -15.00
CA THR A 550 28.89 -0.86 -15.79
C THR A 550 28.34 -0.35 -17.11
N SER A 551 28.67 0.89 -17.44
CA SER A 551 28.19 1.59 -18.62
C SER A 551 29.31 2.26 -19.39
N GLU A 552 29.15 2.36 -20.71
CA GLU A 552 29.97 3.20 -21.57
C GLU A 552 29.44 4.64 -21.58
N ILE A 553 30.37 5.60 -21.56
CA ILE A 553 30.11 7.03 -21.68
C ILE A 553 31.01 7.64 -22.76
N MET A 554 30.90 8.96 -22.99
CA MET A 554 31.63 9.64 -24.06
C MET A 554 33.15 9.37 -24.03
N MET A 555 33.77 9.43 -25.21
CA MET A 555 35.23 9.33 -25.39
C MET A 555 35.87 8.04 -24.84
N GLY A 556 35.12 6.93 -24.84
CA GLY A 556 35.58 5.62 -24.36
C GLY A 556 35.69 5.53 -22.84
N GLY A 557 35.12 6.49 -22.10
CA GLY A 557 35.04 6.42 -20.65
C GLY A 557 34.05 5.36 -20.18
N THR A 558 34.17 4.99 -18.91
CA THR A 558 33.23 4.07 -18.24
C THR A 558 32.60 4.74 -17.02
N ASN A 559 31.37 4.33 -16.71
CA ASN A 559 30.68 4.65 -15.47
C ASN A 559 30.32 3.34 -14.77
N THR A 560 30.65 3.22 -13.48
CA THR A 560 30.33 2.04 -12.68
C THR A 560 29.55 2.46 -11.44
N ILE A 561 28.38 1.85 -11.24
CA ILE A 561 27.54 2.03 -10.07
C ILE A 561 27.49 0.69 -9.33
N ALA A 562 28.07 0.65 -8.13
CA ALA A 562 27.95 -0.47 -7.20
C ALA A 562 26.89 -0.15 -6.14
N LEU A 563 25.87 -0.99 -6.04
CA LEU A 563 24.72 -0.84 -5.14
C LEU A 563 24.69 -2.01 -4.17
N HIS A 564 24.64 -1.71 -2.87
CA HIS A 564 24.25 -2.69 -1.85
C HIS A 564 22.89 -2.29 -1.26
N ASN A 565 21.96 -3.23 -1.24
CA ASN A 565 20.61 -3.01 -0.74
C ASN A 565 20.23 -4.12 0.27
N THR A 566 19.96 -3.72 1.51
CA THR A 566 19.34 -4.58 2.52
C THR A 566 17.82 -4.48 2.38
N CYS A 567 17.19 -5.60 2.04
CA CYS A 567 15.76 -5.72 1.80
C CYS A 567 15.16 -6.65 2.85
N GLU A 568 14.35 -6.12 3.76
CA GLU A 568 13.42 -6.95 4.54
C GLU A 568 12.31 -7.39 3.59
N ASP A 569 12.47 -8.57 2.99
CA ASP A 569 11.74 -8.93 1.75
C ASP A 569 10.24 -9.04 2.00
N SER A 570 9.83 -9.61 3.14
CA SER A 570 8.43 -9.71 3.54
C SER A 570 7.81 -8.33 3.81
N LEU A 571 8.55 -7.39 4.41
CA LEU A 571 8.07 -6.02 4.66
C LEU A 571 7.98 -5.18 3.38
N LEU A 572 8.76 -5.51 2.34
CA LEU A 572 8.63 -4.90 1.01
C LEU A 572 7.53 -5.55 0.17
N ALA A 573 7.29 -6.86 0.32
CA ALA A 573 6.28 -7.61 -0.43
C ALA A 573 4.86 -7.41 0.12
N SER A 574 4.67 -7.34 1.43
CA SER A 574 3.33 -7.24 2.05
C SER A 574 2.53 -5.99 1.59
N PRO A 575 3.13 -4.79 1.45
CA PRO A 575 2.40 -3.64 0.91
C PRO A 575 2.05 -3.77 -0.58
N ILE A 576 2.89 -4.46 -1.37
CA ILE A 576 2.62 -4.76 -2.80
C ILE A 576 1.42 -5.69 -2.94
N ILE A 577 1.35 -6.69 -2.06
CA ILE A 577 0.23 -7.60 -1.88
C ILE A 577 -1.08 -6.82 -1.70
N LEU A 578 -1.09 -5.83 -0.80
CA LEU A 578 -2.25 -4.97 -0.55
C LEU A 578 -2.59 -4.14 -1.80
N ASP A 579 -1.60 -3.49 -2.42
CA ASP A 579 -1.81 -2.68 -3.62
C ASP A 579 -2.38 -3.49 -4.78
N LEU A 580 -1.91 -4.73 -4.99
CA LEU A 580 -2.40 -5.63 -6.04
C LEU A 580 -3.89 -5.93 -5.85
N VAL A 581 -4.30 -6.23 -4.62
CA VAL A 581 -5.68 -6.55 -4.27
C VAL A 581 -6.59 -5.32 -4.39
N ILE A 582 -6.17 -4.18 -3.84
CA ILE A 582 -6.96 -2.94 -3.87
C ILE A 582 -7.10 -2.42 -5.31
N LEU A 583 -6.02 -2.43 -6.10
CA LEU A 583 -6.05 -1.99 -7.49
C LEU A 583 -6.91 -2.91 -8.36
N THR A 584 -6.84 -4.23 -8.14
CA THR A 584 -7.69 -5.19 -8.86
C THR A 584 -9.16 -4.99 -8.52
N GLU A 585 -9.51 -4.77 -7.24
CA GLU A 585 -10.88 -4.46 -6.83
C GLU A 585 -11.39 -3.18 -7.50
N LEU A 586 -10.57 -2.13 -7.53
CA LEU A 586 -10.91 -0.88 -8.19
C LEU A 586 -11.15 -1.09 -9.69
N CYS A 587 -10.28 -1.85 -10.37
CA CYS A 587 -10.46 -2.20 -11.77
C CYS A 587 -11.76 -2.96 -12.03
N GLN A 588 -12.23 -3.80 -11.09
CA GLN A 588 -13.54 -4.47 -11.20
C GLN A 588 -14.73 -3.52 -11.12
N ARG A 589 -14.55 -2.27 -10.66
CA ARG A 589 -15.60 -1.23 -10.62
C ARG A 589 -15.51 -0.20 -11.75
N ILE A 590 -14.45 -0.24 -12.55
CA ILE A 590 -14.25 0.70 -13.66
C ILE A 590 -14.79 0.07 -14.94
N THR A 591 -15.68 0.81 -15.62
CA THR A 591 -16.14 0.49 -16.97
C THR A 591 -16.01 1.70 -17.88
N PHE A 592 -15.84 1.48 -19.17
CA PHE A 592 -15.71 2.54 -20.15
C PHE A 592 -16.28 2.13 -21.51
N CYS A 593 -16.63 3.12 -22.34
CA CYS A 593 -17.03 2.94 -23.73
C CYS A 593 -16.44 4.03 -24.61
N THR A 594 -16.46 3.84 -25.93
CA THR A 594 -16.05 4.86 -26.90
C THR A 594 -17.28 5.46 -27.58
N ARG A 595 -17.09 6.56 -28.32
CA ARG A 595 -18.17 7.12 -29.15
C ARG A 595 -18.63 6.16 -30.24
N GLU A 596 -17.72 5.36 -30.78
CA GLU A 596 -17.96 4.42 -31.88
C GLU A 596 -18.59 3.11 -31.37
N ASP A 597 -18.23 2.69 -30.15
CA ASP A 597 -18.83 1.55 -29.45
C ASP A 597 -19.35 2.01 -28.08
N PRO A 598 -20.63 2.40 -27.99
CA PRO A 598 -21.22 2.99 -26.78
C PRO A 598 -21.54 1.95 -25.68
N VAL A 599 -21.27 0.67 -25.90
CA VAL A 599 -21.49 -0.37 -24.89
C VAL A 599 -20.38 -0.30 -23.85
N PHE A 600 -20.75 -0.12 -22.59
CA PHE A 600 -19.78 -0.14 -21.49
C PHE A 600 -19.13 -1.53 -21.40
N GLN A 601 -17.81 -1.54 -21.46
CA GLN A 601 -16.98 -2.70 -21.24
C GLN A 601 -16.08 -2.51 -20.02
N SER A 602 -15.57 -3.63 -19.50
CA SER A 602 -14.54 -3.65 -18.46
C SER A 602 -13.15 -3.58 -19.11
N PHE A 603 -12.09 -3.58 -18.29
CA PHE A 603 -10.75 -3.87 -18.79
C PHE A 603 -10.65 -5.27 -19.41
N HIS A 604 -9.61 -5.50 -20.21
CA HIS A 604 -9.26 -6.83 -20.69
C HIS A 604 -8.96 -7.79 -19.51
N SER A 605 -9.30 -9.08 -19.62
CA SER A 605 -9.10 -10.08 -18.56
C SER A 605 -7.66 -10.15 -18.05
N VAL A 606 -6.68 -9.97 -18.92
CA VAL A 606 -5.27 -9.74 -18.54
C VAL A 606 -5.07 -8.31 -18.08
N LEU A 607 -4.98 -8.10 -16.76
CA LEU A 607 -4.96 -6.78 -16.13
C LEU A 607 -3.53 -6.19 -16.06
N SER A 608 -3.03 -5.70 -17.20
CA SER A 608 -1.67 -5.13 -17.30
C SER A 608 -1.46 -3.86 -16.46
N LEU A 609 -2.52 -3.24 -15.92
CA LEU A 609 -2.39 -2.11 -14.98
C LEU A 609 -1.62 -2.49 -13.70
N LEU A 610 -1.60 -3.78 -13.36
CA LEU A 610 -0.84 -4.31 -12.21
C LEU A 610 0.68 -4.35 -12.44
N SER A 611 1.17 -4.04 -13.66
CA SER A 611 2.59 -4.19 -14.04
C SER A 611 3.58 -3.42 -13.14
N PHE A 612 3.13 -2.32 -12.51
CA PHE A 612 3.93 -1.58 -11.54
C PHE A 612 4.41 -2.46 -10.36
N LEU A 613 3.60 -3.45 -10.01
CA LEU A 613 3.75 -4.31 -8.85
C LEU A 613 4.37 -5.67 -9.20
N CYS A 614 4.57 -5.96 -10.49
CA CYS A 614 5.07 -7.24 -11.01
C CYS A 614 6.43 -7.10 -11.72
N LYS A 615 7.27 -8.13 -11.67
CA LYS A 615 8.59 -8.16 -12.32
C LYS A 615 8.49 -8.55 -13.79
N ALA A 616 7.63 -9.53 -14.10
CA ALA A 616 7.40 -10.05 -15.44
C ALA A 616 5.92 -9.86 -15.80
N PRO A 617 5.51 -8.63 -16.16
CA PRO A 617 4.09 -8.32 -16.29
C PRO A 617 3.43 -9.11 -17.42
N LEU A 618 2.32 -9.77 -17.09
CA LEU A 618 1.43 -10.39 -18.08
C LEU A 618 0.66 -9.28 -18.82
N VAL A 619 0.68 -9.32 -20.14
CA VAL A 619 0.02 -8.33 -21.01
C VAL A 619 -0.93 -9.00 -22.01
N PRO A 620 -1.99 -8.30 -22.47
CA PRO A 620 -2.85 -8.80 -23.53
C PRO A 620 -2.04 -9.19 -24.78
N GLN A 621 -2.52 -10.18 -25.52
CA GLN A 621 -1.84 -10.65 -26.73
C GLN A 621 -1.63 -9.50 -27.73
N GLY A 622 -0.39 -9.33 -28.18
CA GLY A 622 0.00 -8.25 -29.11
C GLY A 622 0.31 -6.90 -28.45
N ALA A 623 0.04 -6.74 -27.14
CA ALA A 623 0.43 -5.53 -26.42
C ALA A 623 1.94 -5.56 -26.05
N PRO A 624 2.63 -4.41 -26.03
CA PRO A 624 4.02 -4.35 -25.63
C PRO A 624 4.16 -4.52 -24.11
N VAL A 625 5.20 -5.23 -23.70
CA VAL A 625 5.66 -5.27 -22.31
C VAL A 625 6.41 -3.98 -21.99
N VAL A 626 6.01 -3.29 -20.92
CA VAL A 626 6.68 -2.09 -20.42
C VAL A 626 7.15 -2.37 -19.00
N ASN A 627 8.45 -2.26 -18.73
CA ASN A 627 9.04 -2.51 -17.41
C ASN A 627 9.49 -1.24 -16.68
N ALA A 628 9.71 -0.14 -17.42
CA ALA A 628 10.14 1.14 -16.87
C ALA A 628 9.22 1.63 -15.73
N PHE A 629 9.80 1.83 -14.55
CA PHE A 629 9.08 2.05 -13.30
C PHE A 629 8.11 3.25 -13.35
N PHE A 630 8.61 4.41 -13.78
CA PHE A 630 7.82 5.63 -13.80
C PHE A 630 6.74 5.63 -14.90
N ARG A 631 6.98 4.94 -16.01
CA ARG A 631 5.96 4.76 -17.06
C ARG A 631 4.78 3.91 -16.55
N GLN A 632 5.06 2.86 -15.79
CA GLN A 632 4.01 2.04 -15.18
C GLN A 632 3.24 2.81 -14.09
N ARG A 633 3.92 3.59 -13.23
CA ARG A 633 3.26 4.47 -12.26
C ARG A 633 2.35 5.49 -12.94
N ALA A 634 2.87 6.17 -13.97
CA ALA A 634 2.12 7.15 -14.73
C ALA A 634 0.89 6.55 -15.41
N CYS A 635 0.95 5.29 -15.86
CA CYS A 635 -0.22 4.59 -16.39
C CYS A 635 -1.35 4.49 -15.34
N ILE A 636 -1.05 4.02 -14.13
CA ILE A 636 -2.03 3.93 -13.03
C ILE A 636 -2.60 5.32 -12.72
N GLU A 637 -1.73 6.30 -12.52
CA GLU A 637 -2.12 7.68 -12.22
C GLU A 637 -3.03 8.27 -13.30
N ASN A 638 -2.66 8.12 -14.58
CA ASN A 638 -3.42 8.69 -15.70
C ASN A 638 -4.76 7.99 -15.92
N VAL A 639 -4.88 6.68 -15.68
CA VAL A 639 -6.18 5.98 -15.72
C VAL A 639 -7.12 6.54 -14.66
N MET A 640 -6.62 6.80 -13.44
CA MET A 640 -7.43 7.33 -12.36
C MET A 640 -7.79 8.80 -12.59
N ARG A 641 -6.87 9.59 -13.14
CA ARG A 641 -7.13 10.97 -13.58
C ARG A 641 -8.19 11.00 -14.70
N ALA A 642 -8.15 10.06 -15.64
CA ALA A 642 -9.16 9.94 -16.68
C ALA A 642 -10.56 9.63 -16.11
N CYS A 643 -10.65 8.78 -15.09
CA CYS A 643 -11.90 8.54 -14.33
C CYS A 643 -12.45 9.78 -13.62
N LEU A 644 -11.61 10.81 -13.45
CA LEU A 644 -11.96 12.12 -12.90
C LEU A 644 -12.07 13.23 -13.96
N GLY A 645 -11.95 12.90 -15.25
CA GLY A 645 -11.97 13.89 -16.34
C GLY A 645 -10.76 14.82 -16.34
N LEU A 646 -9.68 14.46 -15.65
CA LEU A 646 -8.44 15.23 -15.60
C LEU A 646 -7.47 14.77 -16.69
N PRO A 647 -6.77 15.71 -17.37
CA PRO A 647 -5.73 15.35 -18.33
C PRO A 647 -4.50 14.75 -17.62
N PRO A 648 -3.65 13.99 -18.34
CA PRO A 648 -2.35 13.57 -17.85
C PRO A 648 -1.48 14.76 -17.43
N GLN A 649 -0.58 14.55 -16.47
CA GLN A 649 0.42 15.55 -16.11
C GLN A 649 1.41 15.75 -17.26
N ASN A 650 1.59 17.01 -17.68
CA ASN A 650 2.43 17.36 -18.84
C ASN A 650 3.80 17.95 -18.46
N HIS A 651 3.96 18.43 -17.22
CA HIS A 651 5.19 19.06 -16.71
C HIS A 651 5.74 20.23 -17.56
N MET A 652 4.90 20.83 -18.43
CA MET A 652 5.34 21.92 -19.28
C MET A 652 5.47 23.23 -18.50
N GLN A 653 4.57 23.49 -17.54
CA GLN A 653 4.55 24.71 -16.71
C GLN A 653 4.67 26.00 -17.56
N LEU A 654 3.90 26.06 -18.67
CA LEU A 654 3.99 27.16 -19.64
C LEU A 654 3.59 28.51 -19.03
N GLU A 655 2.71 28.50 -18.03
CA GLU A 655 2.35 29.65 -17.21
C GLU A 655 3.57 30.36 -16.59
N HIS A 656 4.70 29.66 -16.41
CA HIS A 656 5.95 30.22 -15.89
C HIS A 656 7.03 30.41 -16.97
N LYS A 657 6.80 29.92 -18.20
CA LYS A 657 7.76 29.95 -19.32
C LYS A 657 7.35 30.91 -20.44
N MET A 658 6.21 31.58 -20.30
CA MET A 658 5.71 32.57 -21.25
C MET A 658 5.88 33.98 -20.70
N GLU A 659 6.39 34.90 -21.52
CA GLU A 659 6.49 36.33 -21.16
C GLU A 659 5.12 36.99 -20.96
N LYS A 660 4.12 36.54 -21.74
CA LYS A 660 2.72 36.98 -21.61
C LYS A 660 1.92 35.89 -20.93
N SER A 661 1.45 36.15 -19.71
CA SER A 661 0.58 35.21 -18.99
C SER A 661 -0.77 35.09 -19.69
N PHE A 662 -1.24 33.86 -19.89
CA PHE A 662 -2.61 33.55 -20.33
C PHE A 662 -3.56 33.35 -19.15
N MET A 663 -3.04 33.31 -17.91
CA MET A 663 -3.87 33.35 -16.70
C MET A 663 -4.46 34.76 -16.59
N HIS A 664 -5.68 34.94 -17.08
CA HIS A 664 -6.41 36.19 -16.89
C HIS A 664 -6.61 36.38 -15.38
N SER A 665 -6.03 37.47 -14.86
CA SER A 665 -6.27 37.92 -13.50
C SER A 665 -7.71 38.42 -13.37
N GLU A 666 -8.64 37.53 -13.05
CA GLU A 666 -9.83 37.96 -12.33
C GLU A 666 -9.44 38.08 -10.85
N GLU A 667 -9.49 39.31 -10.35
CA GLU A 667 -9.10 39.79 -9.00
C GLU A 667 -7.61 40.09 -8.75
N ASN A 668 -7.03 41.01 -9.54
CA ASN A 668 -5.95 41.88 -9.07
C ASN A 668 -6.47 43.33 -8.96
N HIS A 669 -7.26 43.62 -7.93
CA HIS A 669 -7.16 44.94 -7.33
C HIS A 669 -5.96 44.92 -6.40
N ILE A 670 -4.79 45.32 -6.89
CA ILE A 670 -3.74 46.05 -6.14
C ILE A 670 -2.68 46.56 -7.14
N HIS A 671 -2.68 47.89 -7.24
CA HIS A 671 -1.57 48.81 -7.47
C HIS A 671 -0.47 48.46 -8.50
N HIS A 672 -0.48 49.23 -9.60
CA HIS A 672 0.72 49.56 -10.34
C HIS A 672 1.84 50.04 -9.40
N PRO A 673 3.09 49.54 -9.53
CA PRO A 673 4.22 50.16 -8.86
C PRO A 673 4.54 51.48 -9.57
N VAL A 674 4.12 52.60 -8.97
CA VAL A 674 4.68 53.90 -9.33
C VAL A 674 6.05 53.97 -8.67
N LEU A 675 7.10 53.95 -9.50
CA LEU A 675 8.44 54.32 -9.10
C LEU A 675 8.43 55.76 -8.57
N ILE A 676 8.57 55.92 -7.25
CA ILE A 676 9.01 57.19 -6.65
C ILE A 676 10.15 56.89 -5.69
N ASN A 677 11.35 57.34 -6.07
CA ASN A 677 12.54 57.52 -5.22
C ASN A 677 13.08 56.28 -4.46
N GLY A 678 13.37 55.20 -5.18
CA GLY A 678 14.60 54.43 -4.97
C GLY A 678 14.88 53.81 -3.60
N LYS A 679 13.88 53.26 -2.90
CA LYS A 679 14.09 52.33 -1.78
C LYS A 679 13.07 51.19 -1.78
N ILE A 680 13.57 49.97 -1.62
CA ILE A 680 12.78 48.76 -1.39
C ILE A 680 12.71 48.57 0.13
N ASP A 681 11.51 48.66 0.71
CA ASP A 681 11.27 48.21 2.09
C ASP A 681 10.38 46.96 2.05
N HIS A 682 10.91 45.86 2.60
CA HIS A 682 10.15 44.65 2.87
C HIS A 682 9.33 44.85 4.15
N ILE A 683 7.99 44.81 4.05
CA ILE A 683 7.12 44.73 5.22
C ILE A 683 6.24 43.49 5.10
N SER A 684 6.45 42.57 6.05
CA SER A 684 5.61 41.41 6.33
C SER A 684 4.23 41.83 6.83
N ALA A 685 3.15 41.38 6.21
CA ALA A 685 1.79 41.70 6.66
C ALA A 685 1.17 40.52 7.44
N TYR A 686 1.36 40.56 8.76
CA TYR A 686 0.41 40.01 9.72
C TYR A 686 -0.60 41.13 10.04
N GLN A 687 -1.87 40.78 10.22
CA GLN A 687 -2.98 41.59 10.74
C GLN A 687 -3.69 42.55 9.76
N SER A 688 -4.93 42.21 9.38
CA SER A 688 -6.07 43.16 9.36
C SER A 688 -7.39 42.46 8.95
N ALA A 689 -7.96 41.68 9.86
CA ALA A 689 -9.39 41.36 9.87
C ALA A 689 -10.01 42.00 11.11
N LYS A 690 -10.20 43.32 11.08
CA LYS A 690 -10.94 44.08 12.12
C LYS A 690 -11.16 45.54 11.70
N TYR A 691 -11.86 45.79 10.59
CA TYR A 691 -12.41 47.11 10.27
C TYR A 691 -13.53 46.99 9.22
N ILE A 692 -14.56 46.19 9.50
CA ILE A 692 -15.85 46.28 8.80
C ILE A 692 -16.93 46.15 9.87
N GLU A 693 -17.15 47.23 10.60
CA GLU A 693 -18.41 47.55 11.29
C GLU A 693 -18.25 48.95 11.87
N MET A 694 -18.62 49.95 11.06
CA MET A 694 -19.10 51.28 11.47
C MET A 694 -19.04 52.19 10.23
N ASN A 695 -20.17 52.28 9.53
CA ASN A 695 -20.72 53.53 8.94
C ASN A 695 -21.78 53.17 7.89
N SER A 696 -22.96 52.81 8.37
CA SER A 696 -24.21 52.74 7.60
C SER A 696 -25.19 53.81 8.08
N HIS A 697 -24.77 55.07 8.06
CA HIS A 697 -25.60 56.29 8.14
C HIS A 697 -24.69 57.38 7.53
N GLU A 698 -24.98 58.08 6.44
CA GLU A 698 -26.20 58.79 6.11
C GLU A 698 -26.40 58.90 4.58
N LYS A 699 -27.68 59.04 4.24
CA LYS A 699 -28.24 59.26 2.92
C LYS A 699 -28.25 60.77 2.60
N LYS A 700 -28.14 61.06 1.30
CA LYS A 700 -28.84 62.11 0.51
C LYS A 700 -28.17 63.47 0.28
N GLN A 701 -28.38 63.91 -0.98
CA GLN A 701 -28.35 65.28 -1.55
C GLN A 701 -26.94 65.86 -1.73
N GLN A 702 -26.53 66.51 -2.82
CA GLN A 702 -27.16 67.19 -3.97
C GLN A 702 -26.06 67.25 -5.07
N HIS A 703 -26.35 66.94 -6.33
CA HIS A 703 -26.52 67.92 -7.41
C HIS A 703 -25.27 68.78 -7.79
N THR A 704 -24.74 68.48 -8.99
CA THR A 704 -24.42 69.37 -10.13
C THR A 704 -23.02 70.01 -10.31
N ILE A 705 -22.51 69.85 -11.57
CA ILE A 705 -21.58 70.68 -12.38
C ILE A 705 -20.10 70.64 -11.94
N SER A 706 -19.08 70.36 -12.77
CA SER A 706 -18.88 70.33 -14.23
C SER A 706 -17.89 69.23 -14.60
#